data_AF-A0A518HI55-F1
#
_entry.id   AF-A0A518HI55-F1
#
_cell.length_a   1.000
_cell.length_b   1.000
_cell.length_c   1.000
_cell.angle_alpha   90.00
_cell.angle_beta   90.00
_cell.angle_gamma   90.00
#
_symmetry.space_group_name_H-M   'P 1'
#
loop_
_entity.id
_entity.type
_entity.pdbx_description
1 polymer ?
#
loop_
_entity_poly.entity_id
_entity_poly.type
_entity_poly.pdbx_seq_one_letter_code
_entity_poly.pdbx_strand_id
1 'polypeptide(L)'
;MRHLLCWLVPLTVCCLSSWAGAETLRQPDRLEQQLGSVSPSFLAEQVRRRGDARRGALVFYKSAAGCVKCHGSGADATPLGPDLATIGPVTEEHVIESLLDPSKKIRDGYQTHTLLLEDGSVVTGLIAKTTDDSVTLRSASDLTRETSLARDEIVQMKPASKSMMPEGLVASLPDQRDFLDLVRYVSEVAAGGPERFADLKPPAEQLAVKDDSLDLDHAGIIRGFRSRDFEAGKGIYHGYCFNCHGSDGNTPSLPTARAFGTQTLKFGSDPYRMFMTLTRGNGLMAPMSHLTPKERYQVVHYIREQFMKPSNPDYFKVDTDYLAGLPKGSKDGTEIENVQRDFGPALASQLKRQFSSVLTVKLGDLTVSYDLHTMNQAGIWRDGFLDLSNTQHVRARGEGTANPDGRSLDLLAGWQWGHDGTLDYPRDHLLPRGPMPKRWMDYRGHYLHGDQLVLRYRIDGREILELPQQGALRNSVRHSLRIGPGKALVLAAAQGDASRGRSMIVPIDGSGDADKVDAGGGDAGAVIAVVGAPSDDDRAEAALDVFTAAAVTGQVQGLKWQVDAKHRLQLVIPASDQTRQVDVHTLAGRSVEDSSGAGEHVSLSQFQTFVAESQSTSPLVEFDRLTSGGPLLWPDVLTTTGYLGLEQGAYALDTITIPDATPWNTWFRTSALDFFADGRMAVATHGGDIWIVSGIDDDLLNLKWKRFAGGLYEPFGVKIVDGNVFVTCKDRLVKLHDADGNGEADFYESYSADQDVSVNFHAFNFDLQTDDQGNFYYAKSGHGTDSDIPGAVIKVSADGRHREVYCTGFRTPNGMGSLPDGRVVASDNQGQWTPASKISLLRPGGFYGWVGNYSIPGMWAPGGGTIDLEKVVPPDAFDPPLVWMPQEFDNSCGGQAWVDDERWGPLSGHLLHTSFGKGWMYYTMIQDFPDVSQAAIIKLPFDFSTGIMRARVNPADGQVYATGLQGWNGGGRIGLGDKGIQRLRYTGKPHKMVSDCAVQADGLKLQFNFPLDVPSATDLASYDVTHWNYRWAKSYGSEMYSPETGEIGVDEMNVTSVSLGSDGKSVLLNIPDLKPVDQVHLLLKLKARDGEGFEEEIYWTINRVPEQ
;
A
#
# COMPACT_ATOMS: atom_id res chain seq x y z
N MET A 1 -69.49 25.71 16.05
CA MET A 1 -70.64 25.89 15.13
C MET A 1 -70.36 25.15 13.84
N ARG A 2 -71.28 24.26 13.43
CA ARG A 2 -71.54 23.70 12.08
C ARG A 2 -70.40 23.04 11.26
N HIS A 3 -70.36 21.71 11.31
CA HIS A 3 -70.70 20.76 10.23
C HIS A 3 -70.37 21.05 8.74
N LEU A 4 -69.62 20.09 8.12
CA LEU A 4 -70.06 19.08 7.10
C LEU A 4 -69.44 19.10 5.66
N LEU A 5 -69.09 17.86 5.21
CA LEU A 5 -68.81 17.28 3.87
C LEU A 5 -67.41 17.54 3.24
N CYS A 6 -66.44 16.60 3.13
CA CYS A 6 -66.36 15.18 2.69
C CYS A 6 -66.40 15.00 1.15
N TRP A 7 -65.32 14.49 0.53
CA TRP A 7 -65.25 13.23 -0.28
C TRP A 7 -63.86 13.00 -0.93
N LEU A 8 -63.56 11.71 -1.12
CA LEU A 8 -62.33 11.02 -1.55
C LEU A 8 -61.75 11.41 -2.93
N VAL A 9 -60.40 11.36 -3.04
CA VAL A 9 -59.62 11.07 -4.26
C VAL A 9 -58.45 10.14 -3.87
N PRO A 10 -58.12 9.08 -4.64
CA PRO A 10 -57.12 8.09 -4.24
C PRO A 10 -55.72 8.68 -4.44
N LEU A 11 -54.89 8.65 -3.40
CA LEU A 11 -53.46 8.91 -3.56
C LEU A 11 -52.84 7.73 -4.29
N THR A 12 -52.51 7.96 -5.55
CA THR A 12 -51.50 7.24 -6.31
C THR A 12 -50.27 7.09 -5.44
N VAL A 13 -49.83 5.86 -5.23
CA VAL A 13 -48.56 5.54 -4.59
C VAL A 13 -47.46 6.04 -5.53
N CYS A 14 -47.00 7.28 -5.33
CA CYS A 14 -45.69 7.69 -5.80
C CYS A 14 -44.69 6.92 -4.93
N CYS A 15 -44.04 5.93 -5.55
CA CYS A 15 -42.81 5.35 -5.06
C CYS A 15 -41.76 6.46 -4.96
N LEU A 16 -41.70 7.14 -3.80
CA LEU A 16 -40.50 7.84 -3.37
C LEU A 16 -39.48 6.75 -3.04
N SER A 17 -38.63 6.44 -4.01
CA SER A 17 -37.43 5.65 -3.81
C SER A 17 -36.58 6.35 -2.75
N SER A 18 -36.52 5.74 -1.58
CA SER A 18 -35.58 6.09 -0.52
C SER A 18 -34.16 5.89 -1.04
N TRP A 19 -33.43 6.98 -1.25
CA TRP A 19 -31.99 6.95 -1.51
C TRP A 19 -31.28 6.52 -0.23
N ALA A 20 -31.01 5.22 -0.13
CA ALA A 20 -30.20 4.61 0.90
C ALA A 20 -28.99 3.95 0.24
N GLY A 21 -27.80 4.54 0.42
CA GLY A 21 -26.52 4.02 -0.06
C GLY A 21 -26.29 4.22 -1.56
N ALA A 22 -25.17 4.84 -1.92
CA ALA A 22 -24.77 4.94 -3.32
C ALA A 22 -24.31 3.57 -3.85
N GLU A 23 -25.24 2.79 -4.37
CA GLU A 23 -24.96 1.57 -5.13
C GLU A 23 -25.04 1.90 -6.62
N THR A 24 -23.89 1.88 -7.33
CA THR A 24 -23.85 1.96 -8.81
C THR A 24 -24.58 0.76 -9.41
N LEU A 25 -25.15 0.89 -10.62
CA LEU A 25 -25.87 -0.21 -11.29
C LEU A 25 -25.00 -1.46 -11.53
N ARG A 26 -23.67 -1.32 -11.62
CA ARG A 26 -22.73 -2.40 -11.97
C ARG A 26 -22.04 -3.03 -10.76
N GLN A 27 -22.78 -3.78 -9.95
CA GLN A 27 -22.20 -4.64 -8.91
C GLN A 27 -21.82 -6.00 -9.52
N PRO A 28 -20.64 -6.56 -9.19
CA PRO A 28 -20.31 -7.92 -9.59
C PRO A 28 -21.15 -8.94 -8.81
N ASP A 29 -21.31 -10.13 -9.40
CA ASP A 29 -21.87 -11.28 -8.68
C ASP A 29 -21.03 -11.59 -7.44
N ARG A 30 -21.70 -11.93 -6.34
CA ARG A 30 -21.03 -12.36 -5.10
C ARG A 30 -20.32 -13.70 -5.33
N LEU A 31 -19.26 -13.97 -4.57
CA LEU A 31 -18.48 -15.22 -4.69
C LEU A 31 -19.35 -16.50 -4.72
N GLU A 32 -20.36 -16.59 -3.85
CA GLU A 32 -21.30 -17.72 -3.82
C GLU A 32 -22.08 -17.87 -5.14
N GLN A 33 -22.54 -16.76 -5.72
CA GLN A 33 -23.23 -16.75 -7.02
C GLN A 33 -22.26 -17.16 -8.15
N GLN A 34 -21.03 -16.63 -8.13
CA GLN A 34 -19.99 -17.01 -9.10
C GLN A 34 -19.67 -18.51 -9.04
N LEU A 35 -19.48 -19.06 -7.84
CA LEU A 35 -19.25 -20.49 -7.62
C LEU A 35 -20.45 -21.34 -8.06
N GLY A 36 -21.68 -20.88 -7.77
CA GLY A 36 -22.90 -21.55 -8.21
C GLY A 36 -23.17 -21.47 -9.72
N SER A 37 -22.57 -20.51 -10.42
CA SER A 37 -22.72 -20.32 -11.87
C SER A 37 -21.88 -21.29 -12.72
N VAL A 38 -20.90 -21.97 -12.11
CA VAL A 38 -20.00 -22.92 -12.78
C VAL A 38 -20.30 -24.36 -12.33
N SER A 39 -19.92 -25.35 -13.15
CA SER A 39 -20.21 -26.75 -12.81
C SER A 39 -19.36 -27.24 -11.63
N PRO A 40 -19.91 -28.09 -10.74
CA PRO A 40 -19.12 -28.73 -9.68
C PRO A 40 -17.90 -29.50 -10.21
N SER A 41 -18.01 -30.09 -11.41
CA SER A 41 -16.89 -30.80 -12.06
C SER A 41 -15.74 -29.86 -12.45
N PHE A 42 -16.03 -28.66 -12.92
CA PHE A 42 -15.02 -27.64 -13.23
C PHE A 42 -14.33 -27.18 -11.94
N LEU A 43 -15.11 -26.87 -10.90
CA LEU A 43 -14.56 -26.48 -9.60
C LEU A 43 -13.70 -27.59 -9.00
N ALA A 44 -14.12 -28.86 -9.09
CA ALA A 44 -13.33 -29.99 -8.63
C ALA A 44 -12.00 -30.13 -9.38
N GLU A 45 -11.97 -29.84 -10.69
CA GLU A 45 -10.70 -29.73 -11.43
C GLU A 45 -9.81 -28.62 -10.87
N GLN A 46 -10.38 -27.43 -10.61
CA GLN A 46 -9.62 -26.33 -10.01
C GLN A 46 -9.10 -26.67 -8.61
N VAL A 47 -9.88 -27.38 -7.78
CA VAL A 47 -9.44 -27.89 -6.47
C VAL A 47 -8.23 -28.80 -6.62
N ARG A 48 -8.26 -29.74 -7.58
CA ARG A 48 -7.14 -30.66 -7.82
C ARG A 48 -5.88 -29.96 -8.35
N ARG A 49 -6.05 -28.90 -9.15
CA ARG A 49 -4.93 -28.16 -9.76
C ARG A 49 -4.33 -27.10 -8.84
N ARG A 50 -5.14 -26.48 -7.97
CA ARG A 50 -4.77 -25.25 -7.23
C ARG A 50 -5.00 -25.30 -5.72
N GLY A 51 -5.80 -26.25 -5.23
CA GLY A 51 -6.14 -26.36 -3.81
C GLY A 51 -4.99 -26.90 -2.97
N ASP A 52 -4.85 -26.36 -1.76
CA ASP A 52 -3.85 -26.77 -0.76
C ASP A 52 -4.54 -27.16 0.55
N ALA A 53 -4.35 -28.41 0.95
CA ALA A 53 -4.99 -28.95 2.14
C ALA A 53 -4.47 -28.34 3.46
N ARG A 54 -3.22 -27.88 3.53
CA ARG A 54 -2.67 -27.25 4.74
C ARG A 54 -3.25 -25.85 4.94
N ARG A 55 -3.39 -25.08 3.85
CA ARG A 55 -4.11 -23.80 3.89
C ARG A 55 -5.60 -24.01 4.16
N GLY A 56 -6.20 -25.02 3.52
CA GLY A 56 -7.58 -25.41 3.76
C GLY A 56 -7.87 -25.80 5.20
N ALA A 57 -6.90 -26.42 5.89
CA ALA A 57 -7.00 -26.68 7.32
C ALA A 57 -7.11 -25.38 8.12
N LEU A 58 -6.30 -24.35 7.81
CA LEU A 58 -6.43 -23.05 8.47
C LEU A 58 -7.82 -22.44 8.24
N VAL A 59 -8.36 -22.51 7.02
CA VAL A 59 -9.74 -22.07 6.72
C VAL A 59 -10.74 -22.87 7.56
N PHE A 60 -10.62 -24.19 7.61
CA PHE A 60 -11.51 -25.07 8.38
C PHE A 60 -11.54 -24.75 9.89
N TYR A 61 -10.38 -24.45 10.48
CA TYR A 61 -10.24 -24.17 11.91
C TYR A 61 -10.50 -22.71 12.30
N LYS A 62 -10.20 -21.75 11.42
CA LYS A 62 -10.25 -20.30 11.72
C LYS A 62 -11.41 -19.54 11.10
N SER A 63 -12.01 -20.05 10.02
CA SER A 63 -13.06 -19.31 9.31
C SER A 63 -14.29 -19.05 10.18
N ALA A 64 -15.00 -17.98 9.87
CA ALA A 64 -16.29 -17.66 10.48
C ALA A 64 -17.35 -18.73 10.21
N ALA A 65 -17.21 -19.51 9.12
CA ALA A 65 -18.04 -20.67 8.82
C ALA A 65 -18.02 -21.71 9.97
N GLY A 66 -16.95 -21.77 10.76
CA GLY A 66 -16.89 -22.55 11.99
C GLY A 66 -16.97 -24.06 11.77
N CYS A 67 -16.46 -24.56 10.64
CA CYS A 67 -16.53 -25.98 10.24
C CYS A 67 -16.09 -26.93 11.36
N VAL A 68 -15.01 -26.60 12.08
CA VAL A 68 -14.49 -27.37 13.23
C VAL A 68 -15.48 -27.54 14.39
N LYS A 69 -16.50 -26.68 14.52
CA LYS A 69 -17.52 -26.80 15.59
C LYS A 69 -18.48 -27.95 15.35
N CYS A 70 -18.67 -28.32 14.08
CA CYS A 70 -19.58 -29.40 13.66
C CYS A 70 -18.82 -30.65 13.21
N HIS A 71 -17.60 -30.49 12.72
CA HIS A 71 -16.80 -31.55 12.14
C HIS A 71 -15.49 -31.73 12.92
N GLY A 72 -15.20 -32.97 13.30
CA GLY A 72 -13.98 -33.34 14.01
C GLY A 72 -13.60 -34.79 13.72
N SER A 73 -12.69 -35.34 14.52
CA SER A 73 -12.24 -36.73 14.43
C SER A 73 -12.24 -37.38 15.82
N GLY A 74 -12.82 -38.56 15.95
CA GLY A 74 -12.80 -39.35 17.19
C GLY A 74 -13.43 -38.62 18.37
N ALA A 75 -12.65 -38.38 19.44
CA ALA A 75 -13.13 -37.70 20.65
C ALA A 75 -13.51 -36.22 20.43
N ASP A 76 -12.97 -35.59 19.38
CA ASP A 76 -13.25 -34.20 19.00
C ASP A 76 -14.49 -34.09 18.07
N ALA A 77 -15.04 -35.22 17.60
CA ALA A 77 -16.21 -35.21 16.71
C ALA A 77 -17.49 -34.86 17.49
N THR A 78 -18.27 -33.91 16.96
CA THR A 78 -19.56 -33.52 17.54
C THR A 78 -20.70 -34.25 16.84
N PRO A 79 -21.85 -34.49 17.50
CA PRO A 79 -23.01 -35.11 16.86
C PRO A 79 -23.70 -34.20 15.83
N LEU A 80 -23.20 -32.97 15.63
CA LEU A 80 -23.76 -31.97 14.69
C LEU A 80 -23.42 -32.28 13.23
N GLY A 81 -22.28 -32.90 12.98
CA GLY A 81 -21.81 -33.16 11.63
C GLY A 81 -21.13 -34.53 11.52
N PRO A 82 -21.01 -35.06 10.29
CA PRO A 82 -20.19 -36.23 10.03
C PRO A 82 -18.76 -36.05 10.52
N ASP A 83 -18.21 -37.10 11.14
CA ASP A 83 -16.78 -37.22 11.41
C ASP A 83 -16.06 -37.39 10.06
N LEU A 84 -15.41 -36.31 9.62
CA LEU A 84 -14.77 -36.24 8.31
C LEU A 84 -13.64 -37.25 8.16
N ALA A 85 -13.04 -37.73 9.25
CA ALA A 85 -11.98 -38.73 9.22
C ALA A 85 -12.51 -40.17 9.11
N THR A 86 -13.80 -40.40 9.33
CA THR A 86 -14.39 -41.76 9.27
C THR A 86 -15.54 -41.90 8.28
N ILE A 87 -15.97 -40.82 7.62
CA ILE A 87 -17.01 -40.87 6.59
C ILE A 87 -16.69 -41.71 5.35
N GLY A 88 -15.39 -41.98 5.13
CA GLY A 88 -14.87 -42.63 3.94
C GLY A 88 -14.65 -41.66 2.77
N PRO A 89 -13.99 -42.08 1.69
CA PRO A 89 -13.66 -41.22 0.57
C PRO A 89 -14.90 -40.56 -0.04
N VAL A 90 -14.86 -39.24 -0.20
CA VAL A 90 -15.85 -38.44 -0.93
C VAL A 90 -15.19 -37.77 -2.13
N THR A 91 -15.94 -37.57 -3.21
CA THR A 91 -15.43 -36.83 -4.37
C THR A 91 -15.44 -35.34 -4.08
N GLU A 92 -14.54 -34.57 -4.71
CA GLU A 92 -14.54 -33.11 -4.54
C GLU A 92 -15.87 -32.49 -4.98
N GLU A 93 -16.49 -33.02 -6.04
CA GLU A 93 -17.80 -32.58 -6.53
C GLU A 93 -18.87 -32.72 -5.44
N HIS A 94 -18.86 -33.81 -4.68
CA HIS A 94 -19.81 -34.02 -3.59
C HIS A 94 -19.60 -33.02 -2.44
N VAL A 95 -18.34 -32.70 -2.13
CA VAL A 95 -18.00 -31.68 -1.12
C VAL A 95 -18.46 -30.30 -1.57
N ILE A 96 -18.18 -29.94 -2.82
CA ILE A 96 -18.61 -28.66 -3.43
C ILE A 96 -20.14 -28.53 -3.38
N GLU A 97 -20.87 -29.56 -3.81
CA GLU A 97 -22.33 -29.56 -3.72
C GLU A 97 -22.82 -29.43 -2.27
N SER A 98 -22.17 -30.08 -1.32
CA SER A 98 -22.56 -30.00 0.10
C SER A 98 -22.28 -28.62 0.71
N LEU A 99 -21.27 -27.89 0.22
CA LEU A 99 -20.96 -26.53 0.66
C LEU A 99 -21.90 -25.48 0.05
N LEU A 100 -22.22 -25.62 -1.24
CA LEU A 100 -23.07 -24.66 -1.97
C LEU A 100 -24.57 -24.91 -1.77
N ASP A 101 -24.98 -26.18 -1.60
CA ASP A 101 -26.37 -26.58 -1.41
C ASP A 101 -26.47 -27.71 -0.34
N PRO A 102 -26.28 -27.39 0.95
CA PRO A 102 -26.24 -28.36 2.04
C PRO A 102 -27.58 -29.11 2.23
N SER A 103 -28.69 -28.54 1.76
CA SER A 103 -30.03 -29.13 1.86
C SER A 103 -30.35 -30.08 0.71
N LYS A 104 -29.57 -30.07 -0.40
CA LYS A 104 -29.78 -30.94 -1.57
C LYS A 104 -29.81 -32.43 -1.23
N LYS A 105 -28.89 -32.86 -0.37
CA LYS A 105 -28.75 -34.25 0.07
C LYS A 105 -28.21 -34.31 1.49
N ILE A 106 -29.09 -34.65 2.43
CA ILE A 106 -28.73 -34.83 3.84
C ILE A 106 -28.37 -36.30 4.07
N ARG A 107 -27.22 -36.55 4.71
CA ARG A 107 -26.77 -37.92 5.01
C ARG A 107 -27.68 -38.57 6.06
N ASP A 108 -27.95 -39.87 5.88
CA ASP A 108 -28.68 -40.68 6.86
C ASP A 108 -28.01 -40.60 8.24
N GLY A 109 -28.83 -40.39 9.28
CA GLY A 109 -28.36 -40.16 10.66
C GLY A 109 -28.11 -38.69 11.02
N TYR A 110 -28.01 -37.78 10.04
CA TYR A 110 -27.85 -36.34 10.26
C TYR A 110 -29.08 -35.51 9.86
N GLN A 111 -30.14 -36.17 9.40
CA GLN A 111 -31.42 -35.54 9.12
C GLN A 111 -32.21 -35.32 10.42
N THR A 112 -32.57 -34.06 10.68
CA THR A 112 -33.45 -33.73 11.80
C THR A 112 -34.86 -34.23 11.51
N HIS A 113 -35.53 -34.71 12.54
CA HIS A 113 -36.91 -35.17 12.47
C HIS A 113 -37.76 -34.34 13.42
N THR A 114 -38.94 -33.95 12.93
CA THR A 114 -39.98 -33.33 13.75
C THR A 114 -41.02 -34.39 14.07
N LEU A 115 -41.21 -34.66 15.37
CA LEU A 115 -42.17 -35.61 15.88
C LEU A 115 -43.32 -34.84 16.54
N LEU A 116 -44.55 -35.17 16.16
CA LEU A 116 -45.78 -34.77 16.84
C LEU A 116 -46.18 -35.89 17.80
N LEU A 117 -46.33 -35.57 19.08
CA LEU A 117 -46.72 -36.51 20.13
C LEU A 117 -48.23 -36.51 20.37
N GLU A 118 -48.76 -37.57 21.00
CA GLU A 118 -50.21 -37.69 21.32
C GLU A 118 -50.72 -36.56 22.21
N ASP A 119 -49.86 -36.01 23.08
CA ASP A 119 -50.19 -34.87 23.94
C ASP A 119 -50.22 -33.52 23.21
N GLY A 120 -49.96 -33.52 21.89
CA GLY A 120 -49.92 -32.34 21.03
C GLY A 120 -48.60 -31.59 21.04
N SER A 121 -47.58 -32.04 21.80
CA SER A 121 -46.26 -31.43 21.81
C SER A 121 -45.43 -31.83 20.57
N VAL A 122 -44.50 -30.96 20.20
CA VAL A 122 -43.62 -31.14 19.04
C VAL A 122 -42.17 -31.22 19.49
N VAL A 123 -41.51 -32.32 19.19
CA VAL A 123 -40.09 -32.55 19.51
C VAL A 123 -39.29 -32.58 18.21
N THR A 124 -38.20 -31.80 18.14
CA THR A 124 -37.31 -31.79 16.97
C THR A 124 -35.89 -32.18 17.39
N GLY A 125 -35.30 -33.13 16.67
CA GLY A 125 -33.98 -33.63 17.00
C GLY A 125 -33.40 -34.61 15.98
N LEU A 126 -32.18 -35.07 16.23
CA LEU A 126 -31.51 -36.11 15.44
C LEU A 126 -31.85 -37.48 16.00
N ILE A 127 -32.15 -38.45 15.13
CA ILE A 127 -32.38 -39.84 15.56
C ILE A 127 -31.03 -40.44 15.96
N ALA A 128 -30.85 -40.69 17.26
CA ALA A 128 -29.67 -41.37 17.79
C ALA A 128 -29.83 -42.90 17.71
N LYS A 129 -31.06 -43.40 17.90
CA LYS A 129 -31.38 -44.83 17.86
C LYS A 129 -32.85 -45.06 17.56
N THR A 130 -33.15 -46.14 16.83
CA THR A 130 -34.52 -46.63 16.63
C THR A 130 -34.56 -48.12 16.98
N THR A 131 -35.55 -48.53 17.78
CA THR A 131 -35.87 -49.93 18.08
C THR A 131 -37.30 -50.24 17.65
N ASP A 132 -37.75 -51.49 17.86
CA ASP A 132 -39.13 -51.88 17.54
C ASP A 132 -40.15 -51.09 18.38
N ASP A 133 -39.79 -50.72 19.62
CA ASP A 133 -40.70 -50.10 20.59
C ASP A 133 -40.43 -48.60 20.84
N SER A 134 -39.29 -48.03 20.40
CA SER A 134 -38.92 -46.66 20.76
C SER A 134 -38.06 -45.92 19.73
N VAL A 135 -38.09 -44.59 19.79
CA VAL A 135 -37.24 -43.67 19.03
C VAL A 135 -36.49 -42.77 20.00
N THR A 136 -35.16 -42.83 19.98
CA THR A 136 -34.30 -41.95 20.79
C THR A 136 -33.84 -40.76 19.93
N LEU A 137 -34.18 -39.55 20.37
CA LEU A 137 -33.77 -38.29 19.75
C LEU A 137 -32.71 -37.59 20.59
N ARG A 138 -31.71 -37.00 19.94
CA ARG A 138 -30.88 -35.93 20.53
C ARG A 138 -31.54 -34.60 20.22
N SER A 139 -31.85 -33.83 21.27
CA SER A 139 -32.53 -32.54 21.11
C SER A 139 -31.72 -31.59 20.23
N ALA A 140 -32.38 -30.90 19.29
CA ALA A 140 -31.74 -29.87 18.48
C ALA A 140 -31.22 -28.67 19.31
N SER A 141 -31.73 -28.46 20.53
CA SER A 141 -31.30 -27.36 21.43
C SER A 141 -30.19 -27.76 22.41
N ASP A 142 -30.02 -29.05 22.67
CA ASP A 142 -29.01 -29.62 23.57
C ASP A 142 -28.75 -31.07 23.16
N LEU A 143 -27.68 -31.28 22.40
CA LEU A 143 -27.38 -32.57 21.76
C LEU A 143 -26.78 -33.60 22.71
N THR A 144 -26.47 -33.21 23.95
CA THR A 144 -26.09 -34.15 25.02
C THR A 144 -27.32 -34.79 25.67
N ARG A 145 -28.49 -34.19 25.47
CA ARG A 145 -29.76 -34.65 26.03
C ARG A 145 -30.45 -35.59 25.05
N GLU A 146 -30.36 -36.88 25.34
CA GLU A 146 -31.16 -37.91 24.66
C GLU A 146 -32.56 -38.00 25.29
N THR A 147 -33.58 -38.04 24.45
CA THR A 147 -34.98 -38.25 24.84
C THR A 147 -35.47 -39.49 24.11
N SER A 148 -35.80 -40.53 24.87
CA SER A 148 -36.41 -41.74 24.33
C SER A 148 -37.93 -41.60 24.38
N LEU A 149 -38.57 -41.73 23.22
CA LEU A 149 -40.02 -41.64 23.06
C LEU A 149 -40.53 -43.03 22.65
N ALA A 150 -41.59 -43.49 23.29
CA ALA A 150 -42.22 -44.74 22.91
C ALA A 150 -42.93 -44.57 21.56
N ARG A 151 -42.95 -45.60 20.71
CA ARG A 151 -43.50 -45.46 19.35
C ARG A 151 -45.00 -45.20 19.33
N ASP A 152 -45.73 -45.66 20.34
CA ASP A 152 -47.16 -45.41 20.54
C ASP A 152 -47.46 -43.96 20.92
N GLU A 153 -46.50 -43.23 21.50
CA GLU A 153 -46.63 -41.80 21.81
C GLU A 153 -46.46 -40.89 20.57
N ILE A 154 -45.99 -41.43 19.43
CA ILE A 154 -45.64 -40.65 18.22
C ILE A 154 -46.78 -40.71 17.20
N VAL A 155 -47.50 -39.60 17.05
CA VAL A 155 -48.60 -39.45 16.07
C VAL A 155 -48.07 -39.28 14.65
N GLN A 156 -47.00 -38.49 14.48
CA GLN A 156 -46.41 -38.23 13.17
C GLN A 156 -44.91 -37.97 13.31
N MET A 157 -44.13 -38.59 12.43
CA MET A 157 -42.70 -38.31 12.28
C MET A 157 -42.46 -37.78 10.86
N LYS A 158 -41.90 -36.57 10.76
CA LYS A 158 -41.57 -35.96 9.48
C LYS A 158 -40.09 -35.61 9.41
N PRO A 159 -39.34 -36.10 8.42
CA PRO A 159 -37.97 -35.66 8.19
C PRO A 159 -37.96 -34.19 7.74
N ALA A 160 -37.02 -33.42 8.24
CA ALA A 160 -36.80 -32.05 7.80
C ALA A 160 -36.17 -32.04 6.40
N SER A 161 -36.61 -31.10 5.57
CA SER A 161 -36.05 -30.84 4.24
C SER A 161 -34.86 -29.88 4.26
N LYS A 162 -34.48 -29.38 5.43
CA LYS A 162 -33.36 -28.44 5.61
C LYS A 162 -32.25 -29.09 6.43
N SER A 163 -31.00 -28.89 6.01
CA SER A 163 -29.83 -29.35 6.74
C SER A 163 -29.60 -28.53 8.01
N MET A 164 -28.90 -29.12 8.99
CA MET A 164 -28.34 -28.36 10.12
C MET A 164 -27.10 -27.57 9.73
N MET A 165 -26.42 -27.97 8.64
CA MET A 165 -25.37 -27.18 8.04
C MET A 165 -26.02 -25.95 7.38
N PRO A 166 -25.70 -24.72 7.84
CA PRO A 166 -26.36 -23.52 7.32
C PRO A 166 -26.13 -23.33 5.81
N GLU A 167 -27.14 -22.79 5.12
CA GLU A 167 -26.98 -22.23 3.78
C GLU A 167 -26.15 -20.92 3.85
N GLY A 168 -25.47 -20.55 2.77
CA GLY A 168 -24.69 -19.30 2.72
C GLY A 168 -23.36 -19.32 3.47
N LEU A 169 -22.86 -20.49 3.91
CA LEU A 169 -21.56 -20.59 4.60
C LEU A 169 -20.41 -20.08 3.73
N VAL A 170 -20.48 -20.32 2.42
CA VAL A 170 -19.46 -19.90 1.44
C VAL A 170 -19.35 -18.38 1.35
N ALA A 171 -20.43 -17.63 1.62
CA ALA A 171 -20.40 -16.17 1.64
C ALA A 171 -19.52 -15.59 2.77
N SER A 172 -19.13 -16.42 3.76
CA SER A 172 -18.20 -16.03 4.83
C SER A 172 -16.72 -16.26 4.48
N LEU A 173 -16.44 -16.88 3.32
CA LEU A 173 -15.08 -17.06 2.83
C LEU A 173 -14.59 -15.78 2.16
N PRO A 174 -13.35 -15.34 2.43
CA PRO A 174 -12.77 -14.15 1.82
C PRO A 174 -12.72 -14.16 0.29
N ASP A 175 -12.32 -15.29 -0.31
CA ASP A 175 -12.09 -15.40 -1.75
C ASP A 175 -12.21 -16.84 -2.29
N GLN A 176 -12.04 -16.98 -3.61
CA GLN A 176 -12.05 -18.25 -4.33
C GLN A 176 -10.94 -19.21 -3.87
N ARG A 177 -9.76 -18.70 -3.48
CA ARG A 177 -8.64 -19.53 -3.04
C ARG A 177 -9.00 -20.28 -1.76
N ASP A 178 -9.58 -19.58 -0.79
CA ASP A 178 -9.99 -20.18 0.48
C ASP A 178 -11.04 -21.27 0.29
N PHE A 179 -11.97 -21.09 -0.66
CA PHE A 179 -12.94 -22.14 -1.03
C PHE A 179 -12.26 -23.38 -1.60
N LEU A 180 -11.37 -23.22 -2.57
CA LEU A 180 -10.69 -24.37 -3.20
C LEU A 180 -9.78 -25.11 -2.22
N ASP A 181 -9.08 -24.38 -1.36
CA ASP A 181 -8.23 -24.92 -0.31
C ASP A 181 -9.06 -25.69 0.72
N LEU A 182 -10.21 -25.15 1.17
CA LEU A 182 -11.12 -25.82 2.09
C LEU A 182 -11.65 -27.14 1.52
N VAL A 183 -12.11 -27.15 0.26
CA VAL A 183 -12.58 -28.38 -0.40
C VAL A 183 -11.45 -29.41 -0.49
N ARG A 184 -10.22 -28.96 -0.81
CA ARG A 184 -9.04 -29.83 -0.85
C ARG A 184 -8.78 -30.50 0.50
N TYR A 185 -8.81 -29.72 1.58
CA TYR A 185 -8.63 -30.23 2.93
C TYR A 185 -9.68 -31.29 3.30
N VAL A 186 -10.97 -30.98 3.13
CA VAL A 186 -12.07 -31.89 3.48
C VAL A 186 -11.97 -33.21 2.69
N SER A 187 -11.68 -33.12 1.39
CA SER A 187 -11.59 -34.29 0.52
C SER A 187 -10.38 -35.18 0.87
N GLU A 188 -9.23 -34.59 1.19
CA GLU A 188 -8.05 -35.35 1.62
C GLU A 188 -8.22 -36.00 2.99
N VAL A 189 -8.84 -35.30 3.94
CA VAL A 189 -9.17 -35.86 5.26
C VAL A 189 -10.10 -37.06 5.11
N ALA A 190 -11.15 -36.94 4.30
CA ALA A 190 -12.12 -38.02 4.07
C ALA A 190 -11.49 -39.25 3.43
N ALA A 191 -10.51 -39.07 2.53
CA ALA A 191 -9.79 -40.16 1.89
C ALA A 191 -8.70 -40.78 2.78
N GLY A 192 -7.97 -39.96 3.54
CA GLY A 192 -6.80 -40.38 4.34
C GLY A 192 -7.12 -40.72 5.80
N GLY A 193 -8.34 -40.46 6.26
CA GLY A 193 -8.82 -40.83 7.58
C GLY A 193 -8.14 -40.12 8.75
N PRO A 194 -8.14 -40.72 9.97
CA PRO A 194 -7.66 -40.06 11.19
C PRO A 194 -6.18 -39.67 11.15
N GLU A 195 -5.35 -40.46 10.46
CA GLU A 195 -3.93 -40.14 10.29
C GLU A 195 -3.72 -38.85 9.48
N ARG A 196 -4.44 -38.72 8.36
CA ARG A 196 -4.34 -37.50 7.52
C ARG A 196 -4.95 -36.29 8.22
N PHE A 197 -6.02 -36.46 8.97
CA PHE A 197 -6.59 -35.40 9.81
C PHE A 197 -5.56 -34.89 10.83
N ALA A 198 -4.83 -35.80 11.49
CA ALA A 198 -3.79 -35.42 12.45
C ALA A 198 -2.59 -34.72 11.79
N ASP A 199 -2.13 -35.16 10.62
CA ASP A 199 -1.01 -34.55 9.87
C ASP A 199 -1.33 -33.15 9.32
N LEU A 200 -2.59 -32.92 8.91
CA LEU A 200 -3.02 -31.63 8.39
C LEU A 200 -3.49 -30.66 9.48
N LYS A 201 -3.73 -31.14 10.71
CA LYS A 201 -4.13 -30.28 11.83
C LYS A 201 -3.07 -29.20 12.04
N PRO A 202 -3.42 -27.90 11.94
CA PRO A 202 -2.45 -26.85 12.14
C PRO A 202 -1.87 -26.91 13.57
N PRO A 203 -0.57 -26.61 13.75
CA PRO A 203 0.05 -26.61 15.06
C PRO A 203 -0.63 -25.60 15.99
N ALA A 204 -0.56 -25.85 17.30
CA ALA A 204 -1.27 -25.05 18.29
C ALA A 204 -0.91 -23.57 18.21
N GLU A 205 0.33 -23.23 17.87
CA GLU A 205 0.81 -21.86 17.69
C GLU A 205 0.12 -21.15 16.52
N GLN A 206 -0.17 -21.87 15.43
CA GLN A 206 -0.92 -21.30 14.31
C GLN A 206 -2.39 -21.12 14.64
N LEU A 207 -2.96 -21.96 15.52
CA LEU A 207 -4.35 -21.85 15.98
C LEU A 207 -4.50 -20.90 17.18
N ALA A 208 -3.41 -20.62 17.89
CA ALA A 208 -3.39 -19.77 19.06
C ALA A 208 -3.74 -18.34 18.66
N VAL A 209 -4.73 -17.79 19.35
CA VAL A 209 -4.95 -16.36 19.35
C VAL A 209 -3.86 -15.76 20.23
N LYS A 210 -2.95 -14.96 19.65
CA LYS A 210 -1.97 -14.19 20.43
C LYS A 210 -2.74 -13.27 21.38
N ASP A 211 -2.66 -13.54 22.69
CA ASP A 211 -3.40 -12.79 23.70
C ASP A 211 -2.67 -11.50 24.07
N ASP A 212 -2.79 -10.53 23.18
CA ASP A 212 -2.28 -9.18 23.34
C ASP A 212 -3.09 -8.35 24.36
N SER A 213 -4.01 -8.96 25.13
CA SER A 213 -4.63 -8.31 26.29
C SER A 213 -3.74 -8.29 27.55
N LEU A 214 -2.66 -9.06 27.58
CA LEU A 214 -1.79 -9.17 28.74
C LEU A 214 -0.91 -7.91 28.91
N ASP A 215 -0.69 -7.49 30.15
CA ASP A 215 0.12 -6.30 30.52
C ASP A 215 -0.36 -4.97 29.89
N LEU A 216 -1.66 -4.85 29.59
CA LEU A 216 -2.26 -3.59 29.13
C LEU A 216 -2.71 -2.68 30.27
N ASP A 217 -2.42 -1.38 30.17
CA ASP A 217 -3.07 -0.34 30.95
C ASP A 217 -4.46 -0.03 30.38
N HIS A 218 -5.39 -0.98 30.57
CA HIS A 218 -6.78 -0.83 30.13
C HIS A 218 -7.43 0.48 30.61
N ALA A 219 -7.11 0.88 31.85
CA ALA A 219 -7.66 2.09 32.44
C ALA A 219 -7.09 3.36 31.79
N GLY A 220 -5.78 3.39 31.52
CA GLY A 220 -5.13 4.48 30.78
C GLY A 220 -5.70 4.67 29.38
N ILE A 221 -5.90 3.57 28.64
CA ILE A 221 -6.47 3.58 27.29
C ILE A 221 -7.87 4.22 27.29
N ILE A 222 -8.77 3.72 28.15
CA ILE A 222 -10.17 4.20 28.21
C ILE A 222 -10.23 5.67 28.66
N ARG A 223 -9.39 6.10 29.63
CA ARG A 223 -9.30 7.52 30.04
C ARG A 223 -8.77 8.43 28.93
N GLY A 224 -7.96 7.87 28.03
CA GLY A 224 -7.28 8.58 26.96
C GLY A 224 -8.18 8.98 25.79
N PHE A 225 -9.40 8.45 25.68
CA PHE A 225 -10.24 8.67 24.52
C PHE A 225 -10.71 10.11 24.30
N ARG A 226 -10.64 10.53 23.04
CA ARG A 226 -11.05 11.84 22.52
C ARG A 226 -11.89 11.65 21.26
N SER A 227 -12.37 12.74 20.66
CA SER A 227 -13.20 12.70 19.44
C SER A 227 -12.54 11.93 18.28
N ARG A 228 -11.21 11.99 18.14
CA ARG A 228 -10.48 11.21 17.13
C ARG A 228 -10.59 9.69 17.31
N ASP A 229 -10.67 9.23 18.56
CA ASP A 229 -10.78 7.81 18.90
C ASP A 229 -12.19 7.28 18.62
N PHE A 230 -13.20 8.14 18.76
CA PHE A 230 -14.57 7.86 18.33
C PHE A 230 -14.68 7.71 16.81
N GLU A 231 -14.08 8.64 16.03
CA GLU A 231 -14.08 8.55 14.57
C GLU A 231 -13.27 7.35 14.05
N ALA A 232 -12.14 7.03 14.69
CA ALA A 232 -11.39 5.80 14.38
C ALA A 232 -12.25 4.55 14.66
N GLY A 233 -12.93 4.51 15.82
CA GLY A 233 -13.85 3.45 16.17
C GLY A 233 -15.03 3.29 15.20
N LYS A 234 -15.57 4.40 14.69
CA LYS A 234 -16.59 4.42 13.63
C LYS A 234 -16.05 3.80 12.34
N GLY A 235 -14.86 4.21 11.91
CA GLY A 235 -14.18 3.65 10.75
C GLY A 235 -14.00 2.14 10.88
N ILE A 236 -13.56 1.66 12.04
CA ILE A 236 -13.39 0.22 12.32
C ILE A 236 -14.75 -0.50 12.32
N TYR A 237 -15.79 0.06 12.96
CA TYR A 237 -17.13 -0.56 12.99
C TYR A 237 -17.69 -0.78 11.59
N HIS A 238 -17.64 0.25 10.75
CA HIS A 238 -18.09 0.18 9.36
C HIS A 238 -17.13 -0.59 8.46
N GLY A 239 -15.85 -0.74 8.86
CA GLY A 239 -14.89 -1.59 8.15
C GLY A 239 -15.12 -3.08 8.40
N TYR A 240 -15.51 -3.48 9.62
CA TYR A 240 -15.44 -4.88 10.03
C TYR A 240 -16.68 -5.46 10.75
N CYS A 241 -17.47 -4.64 11.44
CA CYS A 241 -18.50 -5.16 12.37
C CYS A 241 -19.91 -5.13 11.78
N PHE A 242 -20.23 -4.14 10.94
CA PHE A 242 -21.61 -3.87 10.51
C PHE A 242 -22.22 -4.98 9.65
N ASN A 243 -21.44 -5.74 8.88
CA ASN A 243 -21.95 -6.85 8.04
C ASN A 243 -22.71 -7.91 8.85
N CYS A 244 -22.37 -8.07 10.13
CA CYS A 244 -23.04 -9.00 11.02
C CYS A 244 -24.09 -8.30 11.89
N HIS A 245 -23.80 -7.06 12.30
CA HIS A 245 -24.56 -6.34 13.34
C HIS A 245 -25.50 -5.25 12.82
N GLY A 246 -25.54 -5.03 11.50
CA GLY A 246 -26.28 -3.95 10.85
C GLY A 246 -25.48 -2.63 10.87
N SER A 247 -25.71 -1.76 9.89
CA SER A 247 -25.09 -0.42 9.84
C SER A 247 -25.57 0.51 10.95
N ASP A 248 -26.75 0.24 11.50
CA ASP A 248 -27.38 0.99 12.60
C ASP A 248 -27.14 0.36 13.98
N GLY A 249 -26.43 -0.78 14.04
CA GLY A 249 -26.21 -1.58 15.23
C GLY A 249 -27.47 -2.16 15.88
N ASN A 250 -28.64 -2.03 15.27
CA ASN A 250 -29.95 -2.40 15.82
C ASN A 250 -30.71 -3.41 14.95
N THR A 251 -30.38 -3.51 13.67
CA THR A 251 -30.91 -4.52 12.74
C THR A 251 -29.79 -5.47 12.29
N PRO A 252 -29.41 -6.47 13.11
CA PRO A 252 -28.38 -7.43 12.74
C PRO A 252 -28.73 -8.21 11.49
N SER A 253 -27.78 -8.29 10.56
CA SER A 253 -27.91 -9.08 9.34
C SER A 253 -27.76 -10.58 9.60
N LEU A 254 -27.08 -10.97 10.69
CA LEU A 254 -27.02 -12.35 11.15
C LEU A 254 -28.04 -12.63 12.27
N PRO A 255 -28.89 -13.68 12.16
CA PRO A 255 -29.87 -14.04 13.20
C PRO A 255 -29.26 -14.32 14.57
N THR A 256 -27.98 -14.70 14.62
CA THR A 256 -27.23 -14.98 15.84
C THR A 256 -26.51 -13.77 16.41
N ALA A 257 -26.40 -12.67 15.66
CA ALA A 257 -25.82 -11.42 16.12
C ALA A 257 -26.83 -10.63 16.96
N ARG A 258 -26.32 -9.81 17.89
CA ARG A 258 -27.16 -9.03 18.81
C ARG A 258 -27.26 -7.59 18.36
N ALA A 259 -28.46 -7.02 18.54
CA ALA A 259 -28.72 -5.60 18.39
C ALA A 259 -28.13 -4.85 19.59
N PHE A 260 -27.09 -4.05 19.35
CA PHE A 260 -26.37 -3.32 20.39
C PHE A 260 -27.24 -2.30 21.12
N GLY A 261 -28.23 -1.68 20.48
CA GLY A 261 -29.06 -0.68 21.15
C GLY A 261 -30.23 -1.24 21.95
N THR A 262 -30.63 -2.49 21.73
CA THR A 262 -31.90 -3.02 22.28
C THR A 262 -31.79 -4.37 22.98
N GLN A 263 -30.74 -5.17 22.72
CA GLN A 263 -30.58 -6.51 23.29
C GLN A 263 -29.42 -6.57 24.29
N THR A 264 -29.58 -7.43 25.30
CA THR A 264 -28.51 -7.75 26.26
C THR A 264 -27.36 -8.49 25.58
N LEU A 265 -26.13 -8.03 25.82
CA LEU A 265 -24.93 -8.66 25.28
C LEU A 265 -24.55 -9.91 26.08
N LYS A 266 -24.59 -11.07 25.42
CA LYS A 266 -24.37 -12.40 26.03
C LYS A 266 -23.01 -12.55 26.72
N PHE A 267 -21.98 -11.84 26.24
CA PHE A 267 -20.61 -11.95 26.73
C PHE A 267 -20.16 -10.73 27.56
N GLY A 268 -21.14 -9.94 28.02
CA GLY A 268 -20.92 -8.73 28.80
C GLY A 268 -20.99 -7.46 27.96
N SER A 269 -21.52 -6.41 28.58
CA SER A 269 -21.73 -5.11 27.96
C SER A 269 -20.64 -4.11 28.28
N ASP A 270 -19.83 -4.31 29.32
CA ASP A 270 -18.82 -3.35 29.76
C ASP A 270 -17.63 -3.23 28.78
N PRO A 271 -16.91 -2.09 28.75
CA PRO A 271 -15.83 -1.86 27.79
C PRO A 271 -14.78 -2.98 27.75
N TYR A 272 -14.34 -3.46 28.91
CA TYR A 272 -13.34 -4.51 29.01
C TYR A 272 -13.87 -5.86 28.49
N ARG A 273 -15.09 -6.26 28.83
CA ARG A 273 -15.67 -7.50 28.30
C ARG A 273 -15.96 -7.47 26.81
N MET A 274 -16.40 -6.33 26.28
CA MET A 274 -16.55 -6.14 24.84
C MET A 274 -15.19 -6.21 24.14
N PHE A 275 -14.16 -5.56 24.71
CA PHE A 275 -12.78 -5.70 24.25
C PHE A 275 -12.32 -7.16 24.25
N MET A 276 -12.52 -7.91 25.33
CA MET A 276 -12.14 -9.33 25.39
C MET A 276 -12.90 -10.20 24.37
N THR A 277 -14.14 -9.83 24.05
CA THR A 277 -14.90 -10.49 22.98
C THR A 277 -14.30 -10.25 21.61
N LEU A 278 -13.83 -9.03 21.33
CA LEU A 278 -13.06 -8.73 20.12
C LEU A 278 -11.68 -9.41 20.15
N THR A 279 -11.03 -9.52 21.30
CA THR A 279 -9.69 -10.10 21.40
C THR A 279 -9.71 -11.61 21.18
N ARG A 280 -10.64 -12.34 21.80
CA ARG A 280 -10.65 -13.82 21.81
C ARG A 280 -11.67 -14.43 20.87
N GLY A 281 -12.62 -13.63 20.37
CA GLY A 281 -13.84 -14.15 19.75
C GLY A 281 -14.74 -14.82 20.79
N ASN A 282 -16.04 -14.93 20.51
CA ASN A 282 -16.99 -15.68 21.33
C ASN A 282 -18.21 -16.11 20.51
N GLY A 283 -18.69 -17.34 20.73
CA GLY A 283 -19.81 -17.89 19.97
C GLY A 283 -19.46 -18.07 18.49
N LEU A 284 -20.20 -17.40 17.59
CA LEU A 284 -19.92 -17.38 16.14
C LEU A 284 -19.06 -16.18 15.71
N MET A 285 -18.72 -15.28 16.64
CA MET A 285 -17.88 -14.12 16.35
C MET A 285 -16.41 -14.51 16.48
N ALA A 286 -15.64 -14.35 15.39
CA ALA A 286 -14.21 -14.58 15.37
C ALA A 286 -13.44 -13.48 16.13
N PRO A 287 -12.23 -13.78 16.64
CA PRO A 287 -11.33 -12.76 17.18
C PRO A 287 -10.90 -11.76 16.11
N MET A 288 -10.83 -10.48 16.50
CA MET A 288 -10.34 -9.35 15.72
C MET A 288 -8.84 -9.13 15.94
N SER A 289 -8.04 -10.17 15.70
CA SER A 289 -6.60 -10.19 16.00
C SER A 289 -5.74 -9.31 15.09
N HIS A 290 -6.31 -8.75 14.02
CA HIS A 290 -5.64 -7.79 13.15
C HIS A 290 -5.68 -6.35 13.67
N LEU A 291 -6.52 -6.07 14.69
CA LEU A 291 -6.59 -4.76 15.34
C LEU A 291 -5.69 -4.75 16.58
N THR A 292 -4.98 -3.64 16.78
CA THR A 292 -4.25 -3.38 18.03
C THR A 292 -5.22 -3.35 19.22
N PRO A 293 -4.72 -3.55 20.45
CA PRO A 293 -5.57 -3.44 21.63
C PRO A 293 -6.30 -2.09 21.74
N LYS A 294 -5.63 -0.99 21.39
CA LYS A 294 -6.24 0.34 21.38
C LYS A 294 -7.36 0.45 20.34
N GLU A 295 -7.16 -0.06 19.13
CA GLU A 295 -8.19 -0.03 18.06
C GLU A 295 -9.43 -0.85 18.44
N ARG A 296 -9.25 -2.00 19.09
CA ARG A 296 -10.39 -2.76 19.63
C ARG A 296 -11.16 -1.97 20.68
N TYR A 297 -10.48 -1.21 21.55
CA TYR A 297 -11.19 -0.32 22.46
C TYR A 297 -11.83 0.88 21.77
N GLN A 298 -11.27 1.41 20.68
CA GLN A 298 -11.87 2.49 19.90
C GLN A 298 -13.22 2.07 19.30
N VAL A 299 -13.30 0.88 18.68
CA VAL A 299 -14.59 0.37 18.16
C VAL A 299 -15.59 0.08 19.29
N VAL A 300 -15.12 -0.42 20.44
CA VAL A 300 -15.97 -0.57 21.64
C VAL A 300 -16.50 0.77 22.11
N HIS A 301 -15.64 1.80 22.12
CA HIS A 301 -16.03 3.16 22.49
C HIS A 301 -17.10 3.70 21.56
N TYR A 302 -16.93 3.53 20.25
CA TYR A 302 -17.93 3.92 19.25
C TYR A 302 -19.27 3.19 19.45
N ILE A 303 -19.26 1.84 19.54
CA ILE A 303 -20.50 1.05 19.73
C ILE A 303 -21.25 1.50 20.99
N ARG A 304 -20.52 1.67 22.10
CA ARG A 304 -21.11 2.07 23.37
C ARG A 304 -21.72 3.46 23.30
N GLU A 305 -21.01 4.43 22.74
CA GLU A 305 -21.48 5.82 22.69
C GLU A 305 -22.57 6.04 21.63
N GLN A 306 -22.48 5.38 20.46
CA GLN A 306 -23.41 5.58 19.36
C GLN A 306 -24.68 4.73 19.49
N PHE A 307 -24.56 3.44 19.83
CA PHE A 307 -25.68 2.51 19.77
C PHE A 307 -26.24 2.16 21.14
N MET A 308 -25.37 1.97 22.15
CA MET A 308 -25.83 1.52 23.47
C MET A 308 -26.34 2.67 24.34
N LYS A 309 -25.62 3.79 24.38
CA LYS A 309 -25.97 4.96 25.21
C LYS A 309 -27.39 5.50 25.01
N PRO A 310 -27.96 5.54 23.78
CA PRO A 310 -29.31 6.06 23.59
C PRO A 310 -30.41 5.18 24.20
N SER A 311 -30.24 3.85 24.20
CA SER A 311 -31.39 2.95 24.43
C SER A 311 -31.09 1.61 25.11
N ASN A 312 -29.83 1.19 25.24
CA ASN A 312 -29.52 -0.13 25.80
C ASN A 312 -29.52 -0.08 27.34
N PRO A 313 -30.30 -0.94 28.02
CA PRO A 313 -30.39 -0.94 29.49
C PRO A 313 -29.10 -1.34 30.20
N ASP A 314 -28.18 -2.02 29.51
CA ASP A 314 -26.88 -2.44 30.05
C ASP A 314 -25.78 -1.39 29.86
N TYR A 315 -26.09 -0.22 29.26
CA TYR A 315 -25.14 0.89 29.17
C TYR A 315 -24.96 1.56 30.53
N PHE A 316 -23.71 1.91 30.83
CA PHE A 316 -23.36 2.76 31.97
C PHE A 316 -22.20 3.68 31.60
N LYS A 317 -22.12 4.85 32.25
CA LYS A 317 -20.97 5.73 32.09
C LYS A 317 -19.80 5.17 32.89
N VAL A 318 -18.65 5.00 32.24
CA VAL A 318 -17.42 4.56 32.90
C VAL A 318 -16.99 5.58 33.96
N ASP A 319 -16.73 5.11 35.18
CA ASP A 319 -16.31 5.91 36.32
C ASP A 319 -14.95 5.46 36.87
N THR A 320 -14.49 6.14 37.92
CA THR A 320 -13.19 5.87 38.56
C THR A 320 -13.12 4.48 39.19
N ASP A 321 -14.22 3.98 39.72
CA ASP A 321 -14.29 2.70 40.44
C ASP A 321 -14.19 1.53 39.45
N TYR A 322 -14.91 1.61 38.32
CA TYR A 322 -14.75 0.67 37.21
C TYR A 322 -13.30 0.65 36.72
N LEU A 323 -12.71 1.82 36.46
CA LEU A 323 -11.32 1.92 35.98
C LEU A 323 -10.31 1.38 37.01
N ALA A 324 -10.59 1.53 38.30
CA ALA A 324 -9.75 0.97 39.35
C ALA A 324 -9.80 -0.57 39.37
N GLY A 325 -10.95 -1.16 39.05
CA GLY A 325 -11.17 -2.61 38.99
C GLY A 325 -10.66 -3.31 37.72
N LEU A 326 -10.22 -2.57 36.71
CA LEU A 326 -9.63 -3.16 35.50
C LEU A 326 -8.26 -3.79 35.77
N PRO A 327 -7.87 -4.84 35.01
CA PRO A 327 -6.51 -5.39 35.07
C PRO A 327 -5.47 -4.30 34.88
N LYS A 328 -4.34 -4.46 35.59
CA LYS A 328 -3.21 -3.53 35.51
C LYS A 328 -2.22 -4.01 34.47
N GLY A 329 -1.55 -3.05 33.85
CA GLY A 329 -0.46 -3.29 32.92
C GLY A 329 0.28 -2.00 32.63
N SER A 330 1.38 -2.13 31.89
CA SER A 330 2.26 -1.02 31.55
C SER A 330 2.04 -0.49 30.12
N LYS A 331 1.45 -1.30 29.25
CA LYS A 331 1.35 -1.02 27.81
C LYS A 331 0.10 -0.23 27.47
N ASP A 332 0.22 0.74 26.58
CA ASP A 332 -0.90 1.59 26.15
C ASP A 332 -1.72 0.98 24.98
N GLY A 333 -1.40 -0.27 24.60
CA GLY A 333 -2.10 -1.00 23.55
C GLY A 333 -1.85 -0.47 22.13
N THR A 334 -0.79 0.31 21.92
CA THR A 334 -0.38 0.82 20.59
C THR A 334 0.77 0.05 19.95
N GLU A 335 1.33 -0.92 20.68
CA GLU A 335 2.46 -1.73 20.22
C GLU A 335 2.11 -2.51 18.93
N ILE A 336 3.08 -2.55 18.03
CA ILE A 336 3.00 -3.31 16.78
C ILE A 336 4.13 -4.32 16.80
N GLU A 337 3.84 -5.55 16.43
CA GLU A 337 4.86 -6.57 16.23
C GLU A 337 5.80 -6.13 15.10
N ASN A 338 7.03 -5.80 15.45
CA ASN A 338 8.05 -5.38 14.50
C ASN A 338 8.91 -6.58 14.13
N VAL A 339 8.64 -7.18 12.97
CA VAL A 339 9.50 -8.22 12.39
C VAL A 339 10.60 -7.52 11.60
N GLN A 340 11.86 -7.79 11.94
CA GLN A 340 12.99 -7.19 11.24
C GLN A 340 12.97 -7.61 9.76
N ARG A 341 12.81 -6.62 8.89
CA ARG A 341 12.85 -6.76 7.44
C ARG A 341 14.28 -6.68 6.91
N ASP A 342 14.57 -7.46 5.88
CA ASP A 342 15.79 -7.31 5.11
C ASP A 342 15.58 -6.30 3.95
N PHE A 343 16.38 -5.24 3.98
CA PHE A 343 16.41 -4.16 2.98
C PHE A 343 17.63 -4.28 2.05
N GLY A 344 18.49 -5.27 2.26
CA GLY A 344 19.85 -5.31 1.74
C GLY A 344 20.86 -4.55 2.64
N PRO A 345 22.04 -4.21 2.09
CA PRO A 345 23.11 -3.52 2.81
C PRO A 345 22.83 -2.02 3.02
N ALA A 346 21.84 -1.45 2.32
CA ALA A 346 21.49 -0.05 2.45
C ALA A 346 19.99 0.24 2.28
N LEU A 347 19.54 1.36 2.84
CA LEU A 347 18.18 1.87 2.72
C LEU A 347 18.21 3.37 2.37
N ALA A 348 17.56 3.74 1.27
CA ALA A 348 17.28 5.12 0.94
C ALA A 348 16.02 5.61 1.67
N SER A 349 16.12 6.76 2.35
CA SER A 349 15.02 7.34 3.12
C SER A 349 15.28 8.81 3.45
N GLN A 350 14.36 9.45 4.17
CA GLN A 350 14.66 10.58 5.04
C GLN A 350 15.41 10.09 6.30
N LEU A 351 16.21 10.95 6.94
CA LEU A 351 16.75 10.69 8.27
C LEU A 351 16.29 11.78 9.23
N LYS A 352 15.49 11.37 10.20
CA LYS A 352 14.71 12.27 11.04
C LYS A 352 13.93 13.23 10.13
N ARG A 353 13.72 14.44 10.61
CA ARG A 353 13.16 15.57 9.86
C ARG A 353 14.23 16.50 9.27
N GLN A 354 15.50 16.20 9.50
CA GLN A 354 16.63 17.06 9.16
C GLN A 354 17.15 16.79 7.74
N PHE A 355 17.19 15.53 7.33
CA PHE A 355 17.71 15.13 6.02
C PHE A 355 16.60 14.47 5.21
N SER A 356 16.31 15.02 4.02
CA SER A 356 15.21 14.57 3.17
C SER A 356 15.57 13.44 2.22
N SER A 357 16.85 13.29 1.88
CA SER A 357 17.35 12.22 1.02
C SER A 357 18.69 11.73 1.53
N VAL A 358 18.69 10.56 2.16
CA VAL A 358 19.90 9.88 2.63
C VAL A 358 19.98 8.46 2.07
N LEU A 359 21.20 7.93 2.00
CA LEU A 359 21.46 6.49 1.91
C LEU A 359 22.13 6.05 3.20
N THR A 360 21.43 5.21 3.97
CA THR A 360 21.96 4.63 5.20
C THR A 360 22.50 3.24 4.91
N VAL A 361 23.77 3.00 5.24
CA VAL A 361 24.56 1.83 4.86
C VAL A 361 25.04 1.09 6.10
N LYS A 362 24.87 -0.24 6.11
CA LYS A 362 25.40 -1.13 7.15
C LYS A 362 26.87 -1.42 6.91
N LEU A 363 27.69 -1.23 7.94
CA LEU A 363 29.12 -1.46 7.95
C LEU A 363 29.45 -2.44 9.10
N GLY A 364 28.98 -3.69 9.03
CA GLY A 364 29.10 -4.63 10.16
C GLY A 364 28.28 -4.16 11.37
N ASP A 365 28.95 -3.87 12.49
CA ASP A 365 28.32 -3.37 13.73
C ASP A 365 28.07 -1.85 13.69
N LEU A 366 28.64 -1.17 12.69
CA LEU A 366 28.48 0.26 12.47
C LEU A 366 27.43 0.52 11.39
N THR A 367 26.79 1.68 11.48
CA THR A 367 25.92 2.21 10.44
C THR A 367 26.35 3.64 10.13
N VAL A 368 26.45 3.96 8.84
CA VAL A 368 26.73 5.31 8.36
C VAL A 368 25.59 5.77 7.45
N SER A 369 25.24 7.05 7.51
CA SER A 369 24.24 7.64 6.63
C SER A 369 24.86 8.80 5.86
N TYR A 370 24.66 8.83 4.55
CA TYR A 370 25.11 9.89 3.65
C TYR A 370 23.93 10.70 3.15
N ASP A 371 24.00 12.02 3.26
CA ASP A 371 23.10 12.92 2.56
C ASP A 371 23.42 12.87 1.06
N LEU A 372 22.48 12.37 0.25
CA LEU A 372 22.70 12.15 -1.18
C LEU A 372 22.73 13.45 -1.99
N HIS A 373 22.37 14.58 -1.39
CA HIS A 373 22.44 15.89 -2.02
C HIS A 373 23.75 16.62 -1.77
N THR A 374 24.54 16.20 -0.80
CA THR A 374 25.85 16.80 -0.47
C THR A 374 27.00 15.79 -0.44
N MET A 375 26.69 14.49 -0.35
CA MET A 375 27.60 13.40 0.03
C MET A 375 28.30 13.59 1.38
N ASN A 376 27.78 14.48 2.22
CA ASN A 376 28.24 14.61 3.59
C ASN A 376 27.64 13.49 4.45
N GLN A 377 28.34 13.11 5.50
CA GLN A 377 27.79 12.19 6.48
C GLN A 377 26.67 12.89 7.28
N ALA A 378 25.47 12.31 7.18
CA ALA A 378 24.29 12.70 7.92
C ALA A 378 24.27 12.13 9.34
N GLY A 379 24.97 11.01 9.56
CA GLY A 379 25.17 10.42 10.88
C GLY A 379 26.00 9.14 10.85
N ILE A 380 26.51 8.74 12.01
CA ILE A 380 27.21 7.48 12.22
C ILE A 380 26.91 6.96 13.64
N TRP A 381 26.59 5.67 13.75
CA TRP A 381 26.24 5.03 15.02
C TRP A 381 26.61 3.55 15.04
N ARG A 382 26.54 2.93 16.22
CA ARG A 382 26.84 1.52 16.47
C ARG A 382 25.63 0.80 17.06
N ASP A 383 25.61 -0.53 16.92
CA ASP A 383 24.70 -1.45 17.60
C ASP A 383 23.25 -1.31 17.13
N GLY A 384 23.07 -1.12 15.83
CA GLY A 384 21.78 -1.16 15.14
C GLY A 384 21.76 -0.35 13.85
N PHE A 385 20.64 -0.42 13.13
CA PHE A 385 20.48 0.20 11.80
C PHE A 385 19.53 1.40 11.88
N LEU A 386 18.23 1.22 11.68
CA LEU A 386 17.26 2.30 11.72
C LEU A 386 16.02 1.87 12.52
N ASP A 387 15.49 2.80 13.31
CA ASP A 387 14.18 2.67 13.93
C ASP A 387 13.15 3.10 12.88
N LEU A 388 12.42 2.09 12.42
CA LEU A 388 11.42 2.19 11.37
C LEU A 388 10.00 1.98 11.92
N SER A 389 9.84 1.91 13.24
CA SER A 389 8.58 1.55 13.94
C SER A 389 7.39 2.46 13.61
N ASN A 390 7.66 3.69 13.13
CA ASN A 390 6.65 4.67 12.74
C ASN A 390 6.59 4.92 11.22
N THR A 391 7.37 4.18 10.43
CA THR A 391 7.49 4.36 8.99
C THR A 391 6.61 3.36 8.24
N GLN A 392 6.55 3.51 6.91
CA GLN A 392 5.87 2.61 5.99
C GLN A 392 6.39 1.16 6.04
N HIS A 393 7.55 0.91 6.65
CA HIS A 393 8.08 -0.44 6.77
C HIS A 393 7.39 -1.27 7.86
N VAL A 394 6.72 -0.62 8.82
CA VAL A 394 6.05 -1.29 9.96
C VAL A 394 4.58 -0.87 10.08
N ARG A 395 4.23 0.37 9.68
CA ARG A 395 2.86 0.90 9.75
C ARG A 395 2.27 1.09 8.36
N ALA A 396 0.98 0.77 8.20
CA ALA A 396 0.27 0.94 6.94
C ALA A 396 0.35 2.39 6.41
N ARG A 397 0.17 3.39 7.28
CA ARG A 397 0.24 4.82 6.93
C ARG A 397 1.62 5.46 7.02
N GLY A 398 2.55 4.88 7.77
CA GLY A 398 3.94 5.33 7.87
C GLY A 398 4.16 6.81 8.21
N GLU A 399 3.45 7.37 9.19
CA GLU A 399 3.42 8.82 9.46
C GLU A 399 4.70 9.40 10.11
N GLY A 400 5.66 8.55 10.46
CA GLY A 400 6.93 8.90 11.10
C GLY A 400 8.10 9.11 10.13
N THR A 401 9.31 9.09 10.69
CA THR A 401 10.57 9.21 9.96
C THR A 401 11.49 8.08 10.37
N ALA A 402 12.39 7.65 9.47
CA ALA A 402 13.47 6.76 9.86
C ALA A 402 14.42 7.50 10.82
N ASN A 403 14.77 6.87 11.94
CA ASN A 403 15.66 7.42 12.96
C ASN A 403 16.82 6.46 13.22
N PRO A 404 17.98 6.92 13.69
CA PRO A 404 19.05 6.03 14.15
C PRO A 404 18.55 5.11 15.28
N ASP A 405 18.78 3.80 15.16
CA ASP A 405 18.47 2.81 16.20
C ASP A 405 19.78 2.28 16.81
N GLY A 406 20.55 3.18 17.42
CA GLY A 406 21.87 2.84 17.95
C GLY A 406 22.54 3.99 18.67
N ARG A 407 23.75 3.73 19.18
CA ARG A 407 24.55 4.72 19.91
C ARG A 407 25.32 5.59 18.93
N SER A 408 25.08 6.91 18.98
CA SER A 408 25.79 7.86 18.12
C SER A 408 27.30 7.81 18.37
N LEU A 409 28.09 7.89 17.30
CA LEU A 409 29.54 8.02 17.35
C LEU A 409 29.95 9.43 16.93
N ASP A 410 29.54 10.44 17.70
CA ASP A 410 29.70 11.86 17.36
C ASP A 410 31.16 12.26 17.10
N LEU A 411 32.13 11.56 17.72
CA LEU A 411 33.56 11.79 17.50
C LEU A 411 34.05 11.36 16.11
N LEU A 412 33.30 10.50 15.41
CA LEU A 412 33.55 10.12 14.02
C LEU A 412 32.72 10.96 13.04
N ALA A 413 31.99 11.96 13.53
CA ALA A 413 31.21 12.86 12.69
C ALA A 413 32.15 13.74 11.83
N GLY A 414 31.63 14.28 10.73
CA GLY A 414 32.29 15.36 9.98
C GLY A 414 32.95 14.93 8.67
N TRP A 415 32.62 13.75 8.15
CA TRP A 415 32.96 13.38 6.78
C TRP A 415 32.25 14.34 5.78
N GLN A 416 33.02 15.23 5.16
CA GLN A 416 32.52 16.29 4.29
C GLN A 416 33.51 16.62 3.17
N TRP A 417 33.01 16.72 1.93
CA TRP A 417 33.79 17.23 0.81
C TRP A 417 33.80 18.76 0.75
N GLY A 418 34.95 19.32 0.38
CA GLY A 418 35.10 20.74 0.03
C GLY A 418 34.82 20.98 -1.45
N HIS A 419 34.41 22.21 -1.75
CA HIS A 419 34.11 22.65 -3.11
C HIS A 419 34.89 23.92 -3.43
N ASP A 420 35.46 23.98 -4.64
CA ASP A 420 36.36 25.03 -5.09
C ASP A 420 37.53 25.27 -4.09
N GLY A 421 38.00 24.19 -3.46
CA GLY A 421 39.13 24.19 -2.52
C GLY A 421 38.82 24.63 -1.10
N THR A 422 37.55 24.83 -0.73
CA THR A 422 37.13 25.18 0.64
C THR A 422 36.06 24.25 1.17
N LEU A 423 36.10 23.93 2.48
CA LEU A 423 35.02 23.25 3.19
C LEU A 423 33.92 24.21 3.66
N ASP A 424 34.21 25.51 3.62
CA ASP A 424 33.31 26.61 3.97
C ASP A 424 32.91 27.34 2.68
N TYR A 425 32.06 26.69 1.88
CA TYR A 425 31.48 27.26 0.67
C TYR A 425 30.11 27.90 0.96
N PRO A 426 29.70 28.95 0.21
CA PRO A 426 28.39 29.56 0.38
C PRO A 426 27.27 28.54 0.18
N ARG A 427 26.34 28.50 1.12
CA ARG A 427 25.11 27.69 1.02
C ARG A 427 23.87 28.55 0.79
N ASP A 428 24.03 29.86 0.86
CA ASP A 428 22.98 30.84 0.57
C ASP A 428 22.52 30.62 -0.88
N HIS A 429 21.21 30.41 -1.07
CA HIS A 429 20.57 30.09 -2.37
C HIS A 429 20.81 28.68 -2.92
N LEU A 430 21.47 27.78 -2.19
CA LEU A 430 21.40 26.36 -2.50
C LEU A 430 20.08 25.82 -1.93
N LEU A 431 19.30 25.15 -2.77
CA LEU A 431 17.96 24.66 -2.41
C LEU A 431 18.04 23.87 -1.10
N PRO A 432 17.23 24.19 -0.09
CA PRO A 432 17.40 23.63 1.26
C PRO A 432 17.12 22.12 1.32
N ARG A 433 16.62 21.51 0.24
CA ARG A 433 16.16 20.11 0.16
C ARG A 433 16.46 19.43 -1.19
N GLY A 434 17.42 19.95 -1.97
CA GLY A 434 17.76 19.46 -3.31
C GLY A 434 19.27 19.22 -3.49
N PRO A 435 19.69 18.58 -4.61
CA PRO A 435 21.08 18.30 -4.87
C PRO A 435 21.88 19.59 -5.06
N MET A 436 23.13 19.57 -4.61
CA MET A 436 24.10 20.60 -4.90
C MET A 436 24.29 20.79 -6.41
N PRO A 437 24.76 21.96 -6.88
CA PRO A 437 25.10 22.18 -8.27
C PRO A 437 26.02 21.07 -8.80
N LYS A 438 25.68 20.45 -9.95
CA LYS A 438 26.41 19.32 -10.55
C LYS A 438 27.92 19.56 -10.75
N ARG A 439 28.34 20.83 -10.85
CA ARG A 439 29.77 21.20 -10.95
C ARG A 439 30.55 20.90 -9.66
N TRP A 440 29.86 20.92 -8.52
CA TRP A 440 30.41 20.72 -7.17
C TRP A 440 30.21 19.28 -6.70
N MET A 441 28.98 18.77 -6.76
CA MET A 441 28.66 17.41 -6.38
C MET A 441 27.64 16.80 -7.35
N ASP A 442 27.90 15.59 -7.84
CA ASP A 442 27.02 14.82 -8.72
C ASP A 442 26.99 13.35 -8.24
N TYR A 443 26.02 12.98 -7.41
CA TYR A 443 25.83 11.60 -6.98
C TYR A 443 25.22 10.77 -8.11
N ARG A 444 25.86 9.66 -8.46
CA ARG A 444 25.53 8.84 -9.64
C ARG A 444 24.89 7.51 -9.29
N GLY A 445 24.89 7.13 -8.02
CA GLY A 445 24.35 5.86 -7.58
C GLY A 445 25.32 5.07 -6.72
N HIS A 446 24.98 3.82 -6.49
CA HIS A 446 25.80 2.87 -5.76
C HIS A 446 25.74 1.49 -6.37
N TYR A 447 26.85 0.76 -6.24
CA TYR A 447 26.95 -0.64 -6.61
C TYR A 447 26.78 -1.53 -5.38
N LEU A 448 26.19 -2.69 -5.58
CA LEU A 448 26.13 -3.78 -4.60
C LEU A 448 27.00 -4.94 -5.08
N HIS A 449 27.76 -5.52 -4.17
CA HIS A 449 28.52 -6.74 -4.41
C HIS A 449 28.50 -7.59 -3.14
N GLY A 450 27.48 -8.45 -3.01
CA GLY A 450 27.17 -9.08 -1.73
C GLY A 450 26.81 -8.04 -0.68
N ASP A 451 27.40 -8.12 0.50
CA ASP A 451 27.20 -7.16 1.60
C ASP A 451 27.99 -5.86 1.44
N GLN A 452 28.86 -5.76 0.43
CA GLN A 452 29.67 -4.58 0.17
C GLN A 452 28.92 -3.59 -0.74
N LEU A 453 29.06 -2.30 -0.44
CA LEU A 453 28.46 -1.21 -1.21
C LEU A 453 29.54 -0.22 -1.65
N VAL A 454 29.58 0.08 -2.96
CA VAL A 454 30.47 1.10 -3.53
C VAL A 454 29.64 2.30 -3.99
N LEU A 455 29.84 3.46 -3.36
CA LEU A 455 29.24 4.72 -3.77
C LEU A 455 29.96 5.26 -5.01
N ARG A 456 29.20 5.82 -5.96
CA ARG A 456 29.75 6.51 -7.13
C ARG A 456 29.22 7.93 -7.20
N TYR A 457 30.12 8.90 -7.19
CA TYR A 457 29.77 10.32 -7.30
C TYR A 457 30.91 11.12 -7.91
N ARG A 458 30.70 12.43 -8.12
CA ARG A 458 31.76 13.36 -8.51
C ARG A 458 31.86 14.53 -7.54
N ILE A 459 33.09 14.96 -7.28
CA ILE A 459 33.40 16.17 -6.51
C ILE A 459 34.26 17.09 -7.36
N ASP A 460 33.80 18.32 -7.58
CA ASP A 460 34.46 19.32 -8.45
C ASP A 460 34.88 18.75 -9.82
N GLY A 461 34.03 17.87 -10.37
CA GLY A 461 34.21 17.19 -11.65
C GLY A 461 35.07 15.91 -11.62
N ARG A 462 35.75 15.57 -10.51
CA ARG A 462 36.51 14.32 -10.36
C ARG A 462 35.60 13.16 -9.99
N GLU A 463 35.73 12.02 -10.66
CA GLU A 463 35.01 10.81 -10.28
C GLU A 463 35.60 10.20 -9.00
N ILE A 464 34.71 9.83 -8.09
CA ILE A 464 35.02 9.14 -6.83
C ILE A 464 34.24 7.83 -6.81
N LEU A 465 34.95 6.72 -6.61
CA LEU A 465 34.36 5.50 -6.05
C LEU A 465 34.76 5.40 -4.59
N GLU A 466 33.80 5.18 -3.72
CA GLU A 466 34.01 5.08 -2.29
C GLU A 466 33.42 3.78 -1.75
N LEU A 467 34.23 3.00 -1.04
CA LEU A 467 33.82 1.82 -0.30
C LEU A 467 33.99 2.11 1.19
N PRO A 468 32.91 2.48 1.92
CA PRO A 468 32.96 2.61 3.37
C PRO A 468 32.87 1.23 4.01
N GLN A 469 33.67 1.01 5.06
CA GLN A 469 33.71 -0.25 5.82
C GLN A 469 34.03 0.01 7.29
N GLN A 470 33.63 -0.91 8.16
CA GLN A 470 34.15 -0.95 9.52
C GLN A 470 35.67 -1.13 9.47
N GLY A 471 36.38 -0.29 10.21
CA GLY A 471 37.83 -0.40 10.33
C GLY A 471 38.24 -1.55 11.24
N ALA A 472 39.53 -1.94 11.17
CA ALA A 472 40.05 -3.08 11.93
C ALA A 472 40.10 -2.84 13.45
N LEU A 473 40.16 -1.58 13.87
CA LEU A 473 40.10 -1.19 15.27
C LEU A 473 38.65 -0.92 15.69
N ARG A 474 38.34 -1.12 16.97
CA ARG A 474 37.05 -0.69 17.53
C ARG A 474 36.90 0.82 17.34
N ASN A 475 35.68 1.28 17.08
CA ASN A 475 35.35 2.69 16.80
C ASN A 475 36.16 3.32 15.65
N SER A 476 36.52 2.50 14.65
CA SER A 476 37.16 2.99 13.44
C SER A 476 36.34 2.70 12.19
N VAL A 477 36.49 3.58 11.19
CA VAL A 477 35.90 3.44 9.86
C VAL A 477 37.02 3.56 8.84
N ARG A 478 36.95 2.74 7.79
CA ARG A 478 37.81 2.84 6.63
C ARG A 478 36.97 3.26 5.43
N HIS A 479 37.38 4.33 4.76
CA HIS A 479 36.85 4.71 3.46
C HIS A 479 37.93 4.47 2.41
N SER A 480 37.76 3.41 1.61
CA SER A 480 38.61 3.19 0.44
C SER A 480 38.11 4.05 -0.71
N LEU A 481 38.99 4.85 -1.31
CA LEU A 481 38.64 5.81 -2.36
C LEU A 481 39.44 5.53 -3.64
N ARG A 482 38.76 5.40 -4.77
CA ARG A 482 39.36 5.56 -6.10
C ARG A 482 39.01 6.95 -6.62
N ILE A 483 40.02 7.81 -6.73
CA ILE A 483 39.89 9.22 -7.10
C ILE A 483 40.42 9.40 -8.51
N GLY A 484 39.53 9.70 -9.47
CA GLY A 484 39.88 9.99 -10.85
C GLY A 484 40.71 11.26 -11.02
N PRO A 485 41.23 11.56 -12.22
CA PRO A 485 42.04 12.75 -12.46
C PRO A 485 41.23 14.05 -12.38
N GLY A 486 41.89 15.17 -12.05
CA GLY A 486 41.31 16.51 -12.06
C GLY A 486 41.98 17.48 -11.07
N LYS A 487 41.24 18.52 -10.68
CA LYS A 487 41.72 19.61 -9.80
C LYS A 487 41.99 19.14 -8.36
N ALA A 488 42.61 20.00 -7.56
CA ALA A 488 42.80 19.72 -6.14
C ALA A 488 41.45 19.62 -5.42
N LEU A 489 41.33 18.69 -4.47
CA LEU A 489 40.16 18.51 -3.61
C LEU A 489 40.57 18.67 -2.14
N VAL A 490 39.59 18.97 -1.29
CA VAL A 490 39.75 18.96 0.16
C VAL A 490 38.65 18.07 0.74
N LEU A 491 39.01 17.19 1.67
CA LEU A 491 38.09 16.31 2.39
C LEU A 491 38.28 16.53 3.88
N ALA A 492 37.22 16.85 4.62
CA ALA A 492 37.21 16.66 6.06
C ALA A 492 36.90 15.19 6.33
N ALA A 493 37.83 14.47 6.95
CA ALA A 493 37.65 13.05 7.28
C ALA A 493 36.86 12.87 8.59
N ALA A 494 37.06 13.78 9.55
CA ALA A 494 36.30 13.87 10.78
C ALA A 494 36.43 15.28 11.39
N GLN A 495 35.61 15.58 12.39
CA GLN A 495 35.64 16.82 13.15
C GLN A 495 35.62 16.52 14.65
N GLY A 496 36.60 17.03 15.40
CA GLY A 496 36.61 16.93 16.86
C GLY A 496 35.86 18.08 17.55
N ASP A 497 35.63 17.95 18.85
CA ASP A 497 34.93 18.98 19.65
C ASP A 497 35.72 20.31 19.67
N ALA A 498 35.19 21.31 18.97
CA ALA A 498 35.81 22.63 18.85
C ALA A 498 35.83 23.44 20.17
N SER A 499 35.05 23.03 21.18
CA SER A 499 34.98 23.75 22.46
C SER A 499 36.06 23.34 23.45
N ARG A 500 36.67 22.16 23.26
CA ARG A 500 37.62 21.54 24.21
C ARG A 500 38.83 20.86 23.57
N GLY A 501 38.87 20.73 22.24
CA GLY A 501 39.87 19.95 21.52
C GLY A 501 41.20 20.69 21.28
N ARG A 502 42.31 20.00 21.57
CA ARG A 502 43.66 20.34 21.07
C ARG A 502 43.86 19.67 19.71
N SER A 503 44.27 20.45 18.71
CA SER A 503 44.59 19.95 17.35
C SER A 503 46.06 19.59 17.22
N MET A 504 46.34 18.46 16.58
CA MET A 504 47.67 17.85 16.51
C MET A 504 47.91 17.15 15.15
N ILE A 505 49.15 17.21 14.64
CA ILE A 505 49.71 16.36 13.58
C ILE A 505 50.84 15.52 14.18
N VAL A 506 50.68 14.20 14.30
CA VAL A 506 51.65 13.31 14.95
C VAL A 506 52.35 12.38 13.94
N PRO A 507 53.66 12.10 14.07
CA PRO A 507 54.34 11.14 13.21
C PRO A 507 53.77 9.72 13.35
N ILE A 508 53.65 8.98 12.25
CA ILE A 508 53.18 7.58 12.24
C ILE A 508 54.19 6.65 12.95
N ASP A 509 55.48 6.93 12.84
CA ASP A 509 56.57 6.13 13.44
C ASP A 509 56.79 6.37 14.94
N GLY A 510 56.00 7.28 15.54
CA GLY A 510 56.11 7.64 16.96
C GLY A 510 57.36 8.44 17.32
N SER A 511 58.14 8.94 16.36
CA SER A 511 59.46 9.57 16.58
C SER A 511 59.44 11.02 17.08
N GLY A 512 58.29 11.54 17.52
CA GLY A 512 58.10 12.95 17.93
C GLY A 512 57.59 13.12 19.36
N ASP A 513 57.95 14.24 19.98
CA ASP A 513 57.43 14.66 21.28
C ASP A 513 55.96 15.10 21.12
N ALA A 514 55.02 14.40 21.76
CA ALA A 514 53.57 14.67 21.64
C ALA A 514 53.20 16.11 22.05
N ASP A 515 54.08 16.78 22.80
CA ASP A 515 53.92 18.15 23.26
C ASP A 515 54.35 19.24 22.26
N LYS A 516 55.13 18.90 21.22
CA LYS A 516 55.64 19.84 20.19
C LYS A 516 54.98 19.63 18.84
N VAL A 517 53.65 19.71 18.83
CA VAL A 517 52.86 19.44 17.64
C VAL A 517 52.33 20.74 17.03
N ASP A 518 52.83 21.09 15.86
CA ASP A 518 52.35 22.23 15.06
C ASP A 518 51.09 21.83 14.29
N ALA A 519 50.06 22.69 14.30
CA ALA A 519 48.87 22.56 13.45
C ALA A 519 49.16 22.83 11.96
N GLY A 520 50.45 23.04 11.60
CA GLY A 520 50.91 23.24 10.23
C GLY A 520 51.00 21.91 9.47
N GLY A 521 50.46 21.90 8.24
CA GLY A 521 50.24 20.66 7.50
C GLY A 521 51.44 19.74 7.33
N GLY A 522 51.20 18.42 7.43
CA GLY A 522 52.22 17.37 7.27
C GLY A 522 51.97 16.49 6.04
N ASP A 523 53.02 15.81 5.56
CA ASP A 523 52.91 14.79 4.51
C ASP A 523 52.01 13.66 5.01
N ALA A 524 50.88 13.43 4.35
CA ALA A 524 49.86 12.52 4.84
C ALA A 524 50.32 11.06 4.90
N GLY A 525 51.39 10.70 4.18
CA GLY A 525 52.02 9.39 4.28
C GLY A 525 52.94 9.20 5.49
N ALA A 526 53.26 10.27 6.23
CA ALA A 526 54.17 10.21 7.37
C ALA A 526 53.52 10.59 8.70
N VAL A 527 52.29 11.14 8.67
CA VAL A 527 51.63 11.72 9.85
C VAL A 527 50.16 11.30 9.99
N ILE A 528 49.63 11.44 11.21
CA ILE A 528 48.23 11.27 11.58
C ILE A 528 47.69 12.62 12.05
N ALA A 529 46.49 13.00 11.60
CA ALA A 529 45.78 14.17 12.09
C ALA A 529 44.95 13.79 13.31
N VAL A 530 45.02 14.56 14.39
CA VAL A 530 44.37 14.25 15.67
C VAL A 530 43.73 15.51 16.25
N VAL A 531 42.52 15.38 16.78
CA VAL A 531 41.90 16.36 17.67
C VAL A 531 41.44 15.63 18.92
N GLY A 532 41.78 16.11 20.11
CA GLY A 532 41.31 15.49 21.35
C GLY A 532 41.34 16.42 22.54
N ALA A 533 40.58 16.07 23.58
CA ALA A 533 40.59 16.80 24.84
C ALA A 533 41.83 16.40 25.66
N PRO A 534 42.55 17.35 26.27
CA PRO A 534 43.64 17.03 27.18
C PRO A 534 43.13 16.24 28.40
N SER A 535 43.96 15.35 28.93
CA SER A 535 43.68 14.61 30.16
C SER A 535 43.68 15.51 31.39
N ASP A 536 42.71 15.31 32.29
CA ASP A 536 42.67 15.96 33.63
C ASP A 536 43.63 15.28 34.64
N ASP A 537 44.30 14.19 34.26
CA ASP A 537 45.29 13.52 35.10
C ASP A 537 46.67 14.19 35.00
N ASP A 538 47.04 14.95 36.04
CA ASP A 538 48.32 15.65 36.21
C ASP A 538 49.57 14.74 36.09
N ARG A 539 49.41 13.40 36.07
CA ARG A 539 50.54 12.45 35.90
C ARG A 539 50.91 12.16 34.45
N ALA A 540 50.14 12.65 33.49
CA ALA A 540 50.41 12.49 32.07
C ALA A 540 50.19 13.83 31.35
N GLU A 541 51.13 14.77 31.53
CA GLU A 541 51.12 16.11 30.88
C GLU A 541 50.99 16.07 29.33
N ALA A 542 51.08 14.89 28.70
CA ALA A 542 51.00 14.66 27.25
C ALA A 542 49.84 13.74 26.76
N ALA A 543 48.90 13.31 27.62
CA ALA A 543 47.84 12.37 27.23
C ALA A 543 46.51 13.06 26.84
N LEU A 544 45.87 12.59 25.76
CA LEU A 544 44.50 12.99 25.39
C LEU A 544 43.49 12.04 26.07
N ASP A 545 42.50 12.52 26.84
CA ASP A 545 41.49 11.62 27.41
C ASP A 545 40.65 10.99 26.30
N VAL A 546 39.98 11.82 25.48
CA VAL A 546 39.15 11.43 24.34
C VAL A 546 39.67 12.09 23.08
N PHE A 547 39.81 11.35 21.98
CA PHE A 547 40.33 11.90 20.72
C PHE A 547 39.67 11.30 19.48
N THR A 548 39.71 12.08 18.41
CA THR A 548 39.43 11.69 17.03
C THR A 548 40.73 11.75 16.24
N ALA A 549 41.05 10.68 15.53
CA ALA A 549 42.25 10.60 14.68
C ALA A 549 41.89 10.20 13.25
N ALA A 550 42.65 10.70 12.29
CA ALA A 550 42.54 10.33 10.88
C ALA A 550 43.93 10.11 10.25
N ALA A 551 44.04 9.06 9.46
CA ALA A 551 45.24 8.70 8.72
C ALA A 551 44.89 8.28 7.29
N VAL A 552 45.89 8.26 6.40
CA VAL A 552 45.70 7.79 5.02
C VAL A 552 46.80 6.81 4.62
N THR A 553 46.43 5.73 3.94
CA THR A 553 47.34 4.71 3.41
C THR A 553 47.10 4.48 1.91
N GLY A 554 48.00 3.75 1.23
CA GLY A 554 47.93 3.51 -0.21
C GLY A 554 48.75 4.51 -1.02
N GLN A 555 48.20 5.05 -2.11
CA GLN A 555 48.91 5.97 -3.01
C GLN A 555 48.92 7.41 -2.49
N VAL A 556 49.67 7.63 -1.42
CA VAL A 556 49.62 8.86 -0.60
C VAL A 556 50.47 10.02 -1.10
N GLN A 557 51.23 9.83 -2.20
CA GLN A 557 52.18 10.84 -2.68
C GLN A 557 51.52 12.21 -2.94
N GLY A 558 52.01 13.23 -2.24
CA GLY A 558 51.59 14.62 -2.35
C GLY A 558 50.30 14.98 -1.58
N LEU A 559 49.68 14.02 -0.88
CA LEU A 559 48.59 14.29 0.05
C LEU A 559 49.12 15.03 1.29
N LYS A 560 48.30 15.91 1.87
CA LYS A 560 48.65 16.59 3.12
C LYS A 560 47.52 16.53 4.13
N TRP A 561 47.85 16.21 5.38
CA TRP A 561 46.96 16.41 6.50
C TRP A 561 47.12 17.81 7.07
N GLN A 562 46.01 18.46 7.39
CA GLN A 562 45.94 19.73 8.11
C GLN A 562 44.80 19.67 9.12
N VAL A 563 44.88 20.47 10.19
CA VAL A 563 43.73 20.66 11.09
C VAL A 563 43.39 22.14 11.09
N ASP A 564 42.15 22.47 10.77
CA ASP A 564 41.73 23.87 10.70
C ASP A 564 41.25 24.43 12.04
N ALA A 565 40.89 25.72 12.02
CA ALA A 565 40.38 26.43 13.20
C ALA A 565 39.03 25.92 13.70
N LYS A 566 38.30 25.10 12.93
CA LYS A 566 37.06 24.43 13.35
C LYS A 566 37.32 22.99 13.80
N HIS A 567 38.59 22.62 13.98
CA HIS A 567 39.03 21.30 14.39
C HIS A 567 38.60 20.18 13.43
N ARG A 568 38.52 20.48 12.13
CA ARG A 568 38.31 19.48 11.07
C ARG A 568 39.65 18.88 10.66
N LEU A 569 39.72 17.55 10.60
CA LEU A 569 40.88 16.81 10.09
C LEU A 569 40.81 16.82 8.56
N GLN A 570 41.56 17.72 7.92
CA GLN A 570 41.50 17.98 6.48
C GLN A 570 42.56 17.20 5.71
N LEU A 571 42.13 16.37 4.76
CA LEU A 571 42.98 15.77 3.75
C LEU A 571 42.97 16.64 2.49
N VAL A 572 44.10 17.25 2.17
CA VAL A 572 44.29 18.01 0.93
C VAL A 572 44.81 17.05 -0.14
N ILE A 573 44.02 16.89 -1.21
CA ILE A 573 44.31 16.01 -2.33
C ILE A 573 44.79 16.87 -3.51
N PRO A 574 46.03 16.69 -4.02
CA PRO A 574 46.54 17.55 -5.08
C PRO A 574 45.83 17.29 -6.40
N ALA A 575 45.96 18.25 -7.32
CA ALA A 575 45.60 18.05 -8.71
C ALA A 575 46.44 16.92 -9.31
N SER A 576 45.85 16.13 -10.20
CA SER A 576 46.45 14.92 -10.75
C SER A 576 45.85 14.62 -12.13
N ASP A 577 46.68 14.21 -13.08
CA ASP A 577 46.26 13.65 -14.38
C ASP A 577 46.08 12.12 -14.33
N GLN A 578 46.52 11.49 -13.25
CA GLN A 578 46.35 10.06 -12.98
C GLN A 578 45.25 9.81 -11.93
N THR A 579 44.58 8.67 -12.07
CA THR A 579 43.73 8.08 -11.02
C THR A 579 44.59 7.59 -9.86
N ARG A 580 44.14 7.78 -8.63
CA ARG A 580 44.80 7.25 -7.43
C ARG A 580 43.85 6.50 -6.51
N GLN A 581 44.38 5.55 -5.74
CA GLN A 581 43.64 4.82 -4.72
C GLN A 581 44.25 5.00 -3.33
N VAL A 582 43.41 5.32 -2.36
CA VAL A 582 43.81 5.59 -0.97
C VAL A 582 42.78 5.03 -0.01
N ASP A 583 43.22 4.63 1.17
CA ASP A 583 42.33 4.30 2.30
C ASP A 583 42.42 5.43 3.33
N VAL A 584 41.29 6.05 3.65
CA VAL A 584 41.18 7.01 4.75
C VAL A 584 40.66 6.28 5.97
N HIS A 585 41.45 6.25 7.04
CA HIS A 585 41.11 5.61 8.30
C HIS A 585 40.75 6.67 9.33
N THR A 586 39.58 6.57 9.94
CA THR A 586 39.17 7.43 11.07
C THR A 586 38.97 6.58 12.31
N LEU A 587 39.32 7.13 13.48
CA LEU A 587 39.21 6.45 14.77
C LEU A 587 38.71 7.44 15.82
N ALA A 588 37.74 7.00 16.63
CA ALA A 588 37.42 7.62 17.90
C ALA A 588 38.03 6.78 19.03
N GLY A 589 39.01 7.34 19.73
CA GLY A 589 39.79 6.66 20.75
C GLY A 589 39.71 7.32 22.13
N ARG A 590 40.15 6.59 23.14
CA ARG A 590 40.25 7.04 24.52
C ARG A 590 41.55 6.56 25.13
N SER A 591 42.20 7.36 25.98
CA SER A 591 43.48 7.00 26.61
C SER A 591 43.35 6.40 28.01
N VAL A 592 42.18 6.44 28.65
CA VAL A 592 41.94 5.82 29.96
C VAL A 592 40.73 4.86 29.88
N GLU A 593 40.82 3.69 30.52
CA GLU A 593 39.68 2.79 30.67
C GLU A 593 38.56 3.49 31.45
N ASP A 594 37.32 3.39 30.97
CA ASP A 594 36.20 3.90 31.72
C ASP A 594 35.95 3.02 32.97
N SER A 595 35.34 3.60 34.00
CA SER A 595 34.99 2.87 35.22
C SER A 595 33.83 1.88 35.03
N SER A 596 33.27 1.75 33.82
CA SER A 596 32.14 0.86 33.52
C SER A 596 32.58 -0.53 33.03
N GLY A 597 33.86 -0.71 32.69
CA GLY A 597 34.44 -2.02 32.36
C GLY A 597 34.04 -2.54 30.96
N ALA A 598 33.59 -1.66 30.06
CA ALA A 598 33.06 -2.04 28.74
C ALA A 598 34.12 -2.20 27.61
N GLY A 599 35.42 -2.20 27.94
CA GLY A 599 36.51 -2.51 26.99
C GLY A 599 36.64 -1.55 25.80
N GLU A 600 36.33 -0.27 25.98
CA GLU A 600 36.22 0.76 24.93
C GLU A 600 37.54 1.43 24.52
N HIS A 601 38.68 0.94 25.01
CA HIS A 601 39.97 1.63 24.88
C HIS A 601 40.70 1.28 23.59
N VAL A 602 40.95 2.29 22.75
CA VAL A 602 41.93 2.26 21.66
C VAL A 602 42.82 3.48 21.80
N SER A 603 44.11 3.27 22.08
CA SER A 603 45.09 4.33 22.26
C SER A 603 45.57 4.90 20.91
N LEU A 604 46.09 6.13 20.94
CA LEU A 604 46.71 6.73 19.76
C LEU A 604 47.92 5.93 19.26
N SER A 605 48.69 5.33 20.17
CA SER A 605 49.83 4.48 19.83
C SER A 605 49.43 3.17 19.13
N GLN A 606 48.30 2.57 19.52
CA GLN A 606 47.73 1.42 18.82
C GLN A 606 47.31 1.81 17.40
N PHE A 607 46.72 3.00 17.22
CA PHE A 607 46.37 3.51 15.89
C PHE A 607 47.60 3.80 15.03
N GLN A 608 48.65 4.42 15.60
CA GLN A 608 49.93 4.65 14.91
C GLN A 608 50.54 3.33 14.41
N THR A 609 50.58 2.31 15.27
CA THR A 609 51.09 0.98 14.93
C THR A 609 50.27 0.37 13.79
N PHE A 610 48.94 0.39 13.90
CA PHE A 610 48.04 -0.11 12.86
C PHE A 610 48.25 0.59 11.51
N VAL A 611 48.38 1.92 11.50
CA VAL A 611 48.60 2.70 10.28
C VAL A 611 49.96 2.36 9.66
N ALA A 612 51.02 2.28 10.46
CA ALA A 612 52.36 1.92 10.00
C ALA A 612 52.39 0.53 9.35
N GLU A 613 51.75 -0.46 9.99
CA GLU A 613 51.60 -1.80 9.43
C GLU A 613 50.78 -1.79 8.13
N SER A 614 49.66 -1.07 8.12
CA SER A 614 48.76 -0.98 6.96
C SER A 614 49.43 -0.36 5.74
N GLN A 615 50.31 0.63 5.90
CA GLN A 615 51.08 1.22 4.79
C GLN A 615 51.98 0.22 4.07
N SER A 616 52.44 -0.81 4.76
CA SER A 616 53.36 -1.81 4.21
C SER A 616 52.67 -3.08 3.68
N THR A 617 51.42 -3.34 4.07
CA THR A 617 50.78 -4.65 3.90
C THR A 617 49.40 -4.63 3.23
N SER A 618 48.70 -3.50 3.16
CA SER A 618 47.32 -3.48 2.68
C SER A 618 47.26 -3.46 1.13
N PRO A 619 46.66 -4.48 0.49
CA PRO A 619 46.42 -4.44 -0.94
C PRO A 619 45.38 -3.37 -1.29
N LEU A 620 45.50 -2.77 -2.47
CA LEU A 620 44.51 -1.84 -3.00
C LEU A 620 43.19 -2.56 -3.28
N VAL A 621 42.07 -1.85 -3.12
CA VAL A 621 40.74 -2.38 -3.39
C VAL A 621 40.53 -2.59 -4.89
N GLU A 622 40.06 -3.78 -5.26
CA GLU A 622 39.69 -4.13 -6.63
C GLU A 622 38.29 -3.60 -6.99
N PHE A 623 38.14 -2.28 -7.13
CA PHE A 623 36.85 -1.66 -7.47
C PHE A 623 36.24 -2.18 -8.78
N ASP A 624 37.05 -2.60 -9.75
CA ASP A 624 36.52 -3.13 -11.02
C ASP A 624 35.74 -4.43 -10.79
N ARG A 625 36.18 -5.26 -9.83
CA ARG A 625 35.46 -6.46 -9.39
C ARG A 625 34.18 -6.12 -8.62
N LEU A 626 34.24 -5.09 -7.76
CA LEU A 626 33.10 -4.66 -6.93
C LEU A 626 32.04 -3.87 -7.70
N THR A 627 32.31 -3.52 -8.97
CA THR A 627 31.38 -2.74 -9.82
C THR A 627 30.93 -3.51 -11.07
N SER A 628 31.28 -4.80 -11.17
CA SER A 628 30.93 -5.69 -12.29
C SER A 628 29.84 -6.72 -11.96
N GLY A 629 29.04 -6.47 -10.92
CA GLY A 629 28.09 -7.45 -10.38
C GLY A 629 28.70 -8.36 -9.31
N GLY A 630 27.85 -8.97 -8.49
CA GLY A 630 28.27 -9.73 -7.31
C GLY A 630 27.42 -10.97 -7.02
N PRO A 631 27.72 -11.70 -5.93
CA PRO A 631 26.88 -12.82 -5.51
C PRO A 631 25.47 -12.33 -5.17
N LEU A 632 24.47 -13.17 -5.50
CA LEU A 632 23.06 -12.92 -5.19
C LEU A 632 22.85 -12.65 -3.70
N LEU A 633 22.21 -11.52 -3.39
CA LEU A 633 21.71 -11.19 -2.05
C LEU A 633 20.43 -11.96 -1.73
N TRP A 634 19.60 -12.23 -2.75
CA TRP A 634 18.28 -12.84 -2.60
C TRP A 634 18.12 -14.07 -3.51
N PRO A 635 18.88 -15.15 -3.27
CA PRO A 635 19.00 -16.27 -4.21
C PRO A 635 17.68 -17.01 -4.48
N ASP A 636 16.73 -17.00 -3.55
CA ASP A 636 15.49 -17.76 -3.64
C ASP A 636 14.54 -17.22 -4.72
N VAL A 637 13.93 -18.14 -5.47
CA VAL A 637 12.81 -17.86 -6.38
C VAL A 637 11.56 -18.45 -5.75
N LEU A 638 10.61 -17.59 -5.39
CA LEU A 638 9.36 -18.01 -4.77
C LEU A 638 8.38 -18.43 -5.85
N THR A 639 7.64 -19.51 -5.62
CA THR A 639 6.61 -20.00 -6.56
C THR A 639 5.23 -19.86 -5.95
N THR A 640 4.28 -19.44 -6.77
CA THR A 640 2.86 -19.28 -6.40
C THR A 640 1.97 -19.82 -7.51
N THR A 641 0.72 -20.09 -7.16
CA THR A 641 -0.32 -20.52 -8.10
C THR A 641 -1.40 -19.45 -8.14
N GLY A 642 -1.65 -18.89 -9.32
CA GLY A 642 -2.74 -17.94 -9.57
C GLY A 642 -4.10 -18.62 -9.65
N TYR A 643 -5.15 -17.82 -9.83
CA TYR A 643 -6.54 -18.30 -9.91
C TYR A 643 -7.25 -17.64 -11.08
N LEU A 644 -7.94 -18.43 -11.90
CA LEU A 644 -8.74 -17.89 -13.00
C LEU A 644 -10.08 -17.39 -12.46
N GLY A 645 -10.52 -16.23 -12.97
CA GLY A 645 -11.82 -15.68 -12.69
C GLY A 645 -12.92 -16.65 -13.11
N LEU A 646 -13.98 -16.73 -12.30
CA LEU A 646 -15.10 -17.64 -12.52
C LEU A 646 -16.15 -17.07 -13.48
N GLU A 647 -16.04 -15.79 -13.82
CA GLU A 647 -17.00 -15.09 -14.64
C GLU A 647 -17.18 -15.77 -16.01
N GLN A 648 -18.43 -16.00 -16.38
CA GLN A 648 -18.80 -16.62 -17.66
C GLN A 648 -19.08 -15.59 -18.75
N GLY A 649 -18.87 -14.30 -18.49
CA GLY A 649 -19.09 -13.20 -19.43
C GLY A 649 -17.93 -12.96 -20.39
N ALA A 650 -17.93 -11.79 -21.03
CA ALA A 650 -16.90 -11.35 -21.97
C ALA A 650 -15.52 -11.15 -21.34
N TYR A 651 -15.48 -10.81 -20.05
CA TYR A 651 -14.25 -10.65 -19.30
C TYR A 651 -14.31 -11.44 -18.00
N ALA A 652 -13.15 -11.89 -17.55
CA ALA A 652 -12.95 -12.58 -16.28
C ALA A 652 -11.78 -11.94 -15.52
N LEU A 653 -11.88 -11.91 -14.20
CA LEU A 653 -10.87 -11.29 -13.35
C LEU A 653 -9.99 -12.36 -12.70
N ASP A 654 -8.84 -12.63 -13.32
CA ASP A 654 -7.88 -13.59 -12.80
C ASP A 654 -7.01 -12.97 -11.69
N THR A 655 -6.57 -13.78 -10.73
CA THR A 655 -5.72 -13.38 -9.62
C THR A 655 -4.28 -13.86 -9.83
N ILE A 656 -3.34 -12.92 -9.82
CA ILE A 656 -1.90 -13.20 -9.78
C ILE A 656 -1.49 -13.27 -8.31
N THR A 657 -1.36 -14.48 -7.79
CA THR A 657 -1.11 -14.70 -6.37
C THR A 657 0.27 -14.17 -5.96
N ILE A 658 0.30 -13.39 -4.88
CA ILE A 658 1.51 -12.86 -4.26
C ILE A 658 1.94 -13.85 -3.16
N PRO A 659 3.25 -14.06 -2.92
CA PRO A 659 3.72 -14.91 -1.82
C PRO A 659 3.14 -14.47 -0.46
N ASP A 660 2.64 -15.43 0.33
CA ASP A 660 2.06 -15.15 1.65
C ASP A 660 3.13 -14.72 2.66
N ALA A 661 4.35 -15.24 2.51
CA ALA A 661 5.52 -14.90 3.29
C ALA A 661 6.78 -14.91 2.42
N THR A 662 7.85 -14.29 2.91
CA THR A 662 9.16 -14.31 2.26
C THR A 662 10.25 -14.62 3.29
N PRO A 663 11.37 -15.22 2.89
CA PRO A 663 12.54 -15.39 3.76
C PRO A 663 13.08 -14.06 4.32
N TRP A 664 12.76 -12.95 3.66
CA TRP A 664 13.30 -11.61 3.93
C TRP A 664 12.34 -10.70 4.71
N ASN A 665 11.21 -11.23 5.17
CA ASN A 665 10.14 -10.48 5.85
C ASN A 665 9.70 -9.23 5.06
N THR A 666 9.69 -9.33 3.73
CA THR A 666 9.21 -8.27 2.85
C THR A 666 7.70 -8.11 3.00
N TRP A 667 7.26 -6.88 3.26
CA TRP A 667 5.85 -6.53 3.25
C TRP A 667 5.41 -6.17 1.83
N PHE A 668 4.77 -7.11 1.15
CA PHE A 668 4.20 -6.91 -0.19
C PHE A 668 3.02 -5.95 -0.16
N ARG A 669 3.28 -4.66 -0.33
CA ARG A 669 2.26 -3.64 -0.63
C ARG A 669 2.54 -3.10 -2.02
N THR A 670 1.90 -3.72 -3.01
CA THR A 670 2.24 -3.51 -4.42
C THR A 670 1.75 -2.14 -4.89
N SER A 671 2.65 -1.30 -5.40
CA SER A 671 2.38 0.10 -5.72
C SER A 671 2.41 0.40 -7.22
N ALA A 672 3.20 -0.35 -8.00
CA ALA A 672 3.27 -0.21 -9.44
C ALA A 672 3.69 -1.50 -10.14
N LEU A 673 3.38 -1.60 -11.43
CA LEU A 673 3.85 -2.67 -12.30
C LEU A 673 4.15 -2.13 -13.69
N ASP A 674 5.02 -2.83 -14.43
CA ASP A 674 5.20 -2.70 -15.88
C ASP A 674 5.77 -3.98 -16.49
N PHE A 675 5.76 -4.11 -17.81
CA PHE A 675 6.14 -5.35 -18.49
C PHE A 675 7.40 -5.24 -19.33
N PHE A 676 8.20 -6.30 -19.31
CA PHE A 676 9.22 -6.55 -20.32
C PHE A 676 8.54 -7.03 -21.61
N ALA A 677 9.23 -6.87 -22.75
CA ALA A 677 8.72 -7.31 -24.05
C ALA A 677 8.41 -8.81 -24.14
N ASP A 678 9.04 -9.63 -23.28
CA ASP A 678 8.82 -11.08 -23.19
C ASP A 678 7.63 -11.48 -22.29
N GLY A 679 6.91 -10.51 -21.72
CA GLY A 679 5.76 -10.72 -20.85
C GLY A 679 6.10 -10.95 -19.37
N ARG A 680 7.38 -10.92 -18.98
CA ARG A 680 7.73 -10.82 -17.54
C ARG A 680 7.22 -9.48 -16.99
N MET A 681 6.80 -9.49 -15.73
CA MET A 681 6.26 -8.32 -15.05
C MET A 681 7.25 -7.83 -14.00
N ALA A 682 7.62 -6.56 -14.03
CA ALA A 682 8.27 -5.89 -12.90
C ALA A 682 7.18 -5.33 -11.96
N VAL A 683 7.34 -5.55 -10.65
CA VAL A 683 6.40 -5.10 -9.62
C VAL A 683 7.15 -4.34 -8.54
N ALA A 684 6.73 -3.11 -8.26
CA ALA A 684 7.21 -2.34 -7.12
C ALA A 684 6.36 -2.57 -5.87
N THR A 685 7.03 -2.53 -4.72
CA THR A 685 6.38 -2.40 -3.42
C THR A 685 6.62 -1.00 -2.85
N HIS A 686 5.61 -0.45 -2.16
CA HIS A 686 5.77 0.79 -1.39
C HIS A 686 6.90 0.69 -0.35
N GLY A 687 7.21 -0.52 0.11
CA GLY A 687 8.32 -0.79 1.03
C GLY A 687 9.72 -0.66 0.42
N GLY A 688 9.87 -0.46 -0.88
CA GLY A 688 11.19 -0.23 -1.50
C GLY A 688 11.76 -1.42 -2.27
N ASP A 689 10.94 -2.38 -2.68
CA ASP A 689 11.40 -3.55 -3.46
C ASP A 689 10.92 -3.52 -4.90
N ILE A 690 11.70 -4.12 -5.78
CA ILE A 690 11.30 -4.51 -7.13
C ILE A 690 11.36 -6.03 -7.25
N TRP A 691 10.32 -6.63 -7.80
CA TRP A 691 10.22 -8.05 -8.07
C TRP A 691 10.02 -8.28 -9.57
N ILE A 692 10.70 -9.28 -10.13
CA ILE A 692 10.39 -9.79 -11.47
C ILE A 692 9.53 -11.04 -11.33
N VAL A 693 8.37 -11.01 -11.97
CA VAL A 693 7.41 -12.11 -12.03
C VAL A 693 7.47 -12.74 -13.41
N SER A 694 7.63 -14.06 -13.46
CA SER A 694 7.66 -14.85 -14.70
C SER A 694 6.72 -16.05 -14.58
N GLY A 695 6.52 -16.78 -15.68
CA GLY A 695 5.56 -17.90 -15.74
C GLY A 695 4.09 -17.43 -15.77
N ILE A 696 3.86 -16.21 -16.26
CA ILE A 696 2.52 -15.66 -16.47
C ILE A 696 2.01 -16.22 -17.80
N ASP A 697 1.12 -17.19 -17.72
CA ASP A 697 0.48 -17.84 -18.87
C ASP A 697 -1.05 -17.87 -18.70
N ASP A 698 -1.75 -18.58 -19.56
CA ASP A 698 -3.22 -18.68 -19.51
C ASP A 698 -3.71 -19.46 -18.27
N ASP A 699 -2.88 -20.35 -17.72
CA ASP A 699 -3.23 -21.24 -16.62
C ASP A 699 -2.79 -20.69 -15.24
N LEU A 700 -1.81 -19.81 -15.18
CA LEU A 700 -1.26 -19.20 -13.97
C LEU A 700 -0.75 -20.20 -12.93
N LEU A 701 -0.35 -21.41 -13.32
CA LEU A 701 0.00 -22.47 -12.36
C LEU A 701 1.41 -22.35 -11.78
N ASN A 702 2.32 -21.65 -12.46
CA ASN A 702 3.75 -21.64 -12.16
C ASN A 702 4.33 -20.22 -12.11
N LEU A 703 3.68 -19.34 -11.35
CA LEU A 703 4.13 -17.97 -11.17
C LEU A 703 5.40 -17.96 -10.32
N LYS A 704 6.47 -17.37 -10.85
CA LYS A 704 7.78 -17.29 -10.19
C LYS A 704 8.14 -15.86 -9.87
N TRP A 705 8.47 -15.60 -8.61
CA TRP A 705 8.84 -14.30 -8.07
C TRP A 705 10.32 -14.29 -7.71
N LYS A 706 11.10 -13.46 -8.42
CA LYS A 706 12.50 -13.17 -8.11
C LYS A 706 12.60 -11.74 -7.60
N ARG A 707 13.16 -11.55 -6.41
CA ARG A 707 13.46 -10.21 -5.90
C ARG A 707 14.62 -9.65 -6.71
N PHE A 708 14.40 -8.50 -7.35
CA PHE A 708 15.36 -7.85 -8.25
C PHE A 708 16.13 -6.74 -7.55
N ALA A 709 15.43 -5.96 -6.72
CA ALA A 709 16.03 -4.86 -5.96
C ALA A 709 15.32 -4.68 -4.62
N GLY A 710 16.05 -4.13 -3.64
CA GLY A 710 15.57 -3.68 -2.34
C GLY A 710 16.22 -2.36 -1.94
N GLY A 711 15.71 -1.73 -0.87
CA GLY A 711 16.32 -0.53 -0.28
C GLY A 711 15.93 0.81 -0.94
N LEU A 712 14.93 0.83 -1.83
CA LEU A 712 14.45 2.04 -2.51
C LEU A 712 13.51 2.90 -1.63
N TYR A 713 13.44 4.20 -1.92
CA TYR A 713 12.66 5.14 -1.13
C TYR A 713 11.23 5.35 -1.68
N GLU A 714 10.25 4.69 -1.04
CA GLU A 714 8.81 4.77 -1.34
C GLU A 714 8.45 4.69 -2.86
N PRO A 715 8.75 3.58 -3.55
CA PRO A 715 8.45 3.44 -4.97
C PRO A 715 6.94 3.50 -5.28
N PHE A 716 6.53 4.38 -6.20
CA PHE A 716 5.12 4.51 -6.65
C PHE A 716 4.97 4.58 -8.19
N GLY A 717 6.06 4.33 -8.92
CA GLY A 717 6.07 4.23 -10.37
C GLY A 717 7.16 3.28 -10.85
N VAL A 718 6.85 2.45 -11.84
CA VAL A 718 7.81 1.59 -12.55
C VAL A 718 7.55 1.73 -14.04
N LYS A 719 8.63 1.81 -14.82
CA LYS A 719 8.57 1.79 -16.28
C LYS A 719 9.73 0.94 -16.83
N ILE A 720 9.41 0.04 -17.76
CA ILE A 720 10.41 -0.68 -18.56
C ILE A 720 10.67 0.11 -19.84
N VAL A 721 11.92 0.55 -20.04
CA VAL A 721 12.35 1.25 -21.26
C VAL A 721 13.60 0.54 -21.79
N ASP A 722 13.52 0.05 -23.03
CA ASP A 722 14.58 -0.73 -23.67
C ASP A 722 15.09 -1.89 -22.80
N GLY A 723 14.17 -2.58 -22.11
CA GLY A 723 14.48 -3.68 -21.20
C GLY A 723 15.11 -3.27 -19.85
N ASN A 724 15.28 -1.97 -19.58
CA ASN A 724 15.80 -1.47 -18.30
C ASN A 724 14.66 -1.09 -17.36
N VAL A 725 14.84 -1.32 -16.06
CA VAL A 725 13.86 -0.98 -15.03
C VAL A 725 14.12 0.43 -14.49
N PHE A 726 13.17 1.33 -14.70
CA PHE A 726 13.13 2.67 -14.11
C PHE A 726 12.10 2.73 -13.00
N VAL A 727 12.45 3.40 -11.89
CA VAL A 727 11.61 3.46 -10.69
C VAL A 727 11.51 4.89 -10.18
N THR A 728 10.29 5.40 -10.05
CA THR A 728 10.01 6.67 -9.37
C THR A 728 10.06 6.44 -7.86
N CYS A 729 11.09 6.99 -7.22
CA CYS A 729 11.20 7.11 -5.77
C CYS A 729 10.85 8.53 -5.33
N LYS A 730 10.65 8.72 -4.02
CA LYS A 730 10.35 10.02 -3.43
C LYS A 730 11.44 11.08 -3.64
N ASP A 731 12.69 10.64 -3.71
CA ASP A 731 13.84 11.53 -3.81
C ASP A 731 14.48 11.58 -5.20
N ARG A 732 14.18 10.61 -6.10
CA ARG A 732 14.78 10.54 -7.44
C ARG A 732 14.08 9.53 -8.35
N LEU A 733 14.38 9.63 -9.64
CA LEU A 733 14.22 8.54 -10.60
C LEU A 733 15.46 7.65 -10.54
N VAL A 734 15.28 6.36 -10.28
CA VAL A 734 16.35 5.35 -10.22
C VAL A 734 16.30 4.49 -11.47
N LYS A 735 17.45 4.23 -12.09
CA LYS A 735 17.61 3.19 -13.11
C LYS A 735 18.37 2.01 -12.49
N LEU A 736 17.77 0.83 -12.55
CA LEU A 736 18.36 -0.39 -12.00
C LEU A 736 19.05 -1.19 -13.12
N HIS A 737 20.26 -1.65 -12.85
CA HIS A 737 21.07 -2.42 -13.79
C HIS A 737 21.46 -3.76 -13.18
N ASP A 738 21.30 -4.82 -13.96
CA ASP A 738 21.80 -6.17 -13.71
C ASP A 738 23.00 -6.37 -14.64
N ALA A 739 24.20 -6.23 -14.10
CA ALA A 739 25.42 -6.13 -14.91
C ALA A 739 25.96 -7.51 -15.32
N ASP A 740 25.66 -8.54 -14.52
CA ASP A 740 26.12 -9.91 -14.74
C ASP A 740 25.02 -10.85 -15.24
N GLY A 741 23.77 -10.38 -15.33
CA GLY A 741 22.62 -11.10 -15.85
C GLY A 741 22.07 -12.14 -14.88
N ASN A 742 22.35 -12.02 -13.58
CA ASN A 742 21.98 -13.02 -12.57
C ASN A 742 20.53 -12.87 -12.06
N GLY A 743 19.81 -11.82 -12.48
CA GLY A 743 18.44 -11.53 -12.06
C GLY A 743 18.32 -10.68 -10.80
N GLU A 744 19.36 -9.98 -10.38
CA GLU A 744 19.39 -8.95 -9.33
C GLU A 744 20.05 -7.67 -9.85
N ALA A 745 19.65 -6.52 -9.31
CA ALA A 745 20.25 -5.24 -9.64
C ALA A 745 21.55 -5.04 -8.86
N ASP A 746 22.67 -4.88 -9.57
CA ASP A 746 23.98 -4.59 -8.99
C ASP A 746 24.29 -3.09 -8.95
N PHE A 747 23.66 -2.28 -9.81
CA PHE A 747 23.89 -0.83 -9.83
C PHE A 747 22.57 -0.07 -9.79
N TYR A 748 22.45 0.79 -8.77
CA TYR A 748 21.32 1.65 -8.52
C TYR A 748 21.69 3.06 -8.98
N GLU A 749 21.49 3.33 -10.26
CA GLU A 749 21.85 4.61 -10.87
C GLU A 749 20.90 5.71 -10.39
N SER A 750 21.47 6.80 -9.88
CA SER A 750 20.76 8.05 -9.64
C SER A 750 20.52 8.76 -10.97
N TYR A 751 19.53 8.30 -11.72
CA TYR A 751 19.26 8.75 -13.08
C TYR A 751 18.80 10.21 -13.13
N SER A 752 17.91 10.62 -12.22
CA SER A 752 17.56 12.04 -12.03
C SER A 752 17.11 12.32 -10.59
N ALA A 753 17.89 13.08 -9.82
CA ALA A 753 17.54 13.50 -8.47
C ALA A 753 16.41 14.54 -8.46
N ASP A 754 15.48 14.43 -7.51
CA ASP A 754 14.45 15.46 -7.27
C ASP A 754 15.10 16.68 -6.62
N GLN A 755 14.67 17.87 -7.05
CA GLN A 755 15.28 19.13 -6.60
C GLN A 755 14.68 19.64 -5.29
N ASP A 756 13.62 19.01 -4.80
CA ASP A 756 12.91 19.44 -3.61
C ASP A 756 12.17 18.26 -2.94
N VAL A 757 12.91 17.54 -2.09
CA VAL A 757 12.42 16.33 -1.42
C VAL A 757 11.75 16.69 -0.10
N SER A 758 10.47 16.37 0.03
CA SER A 758 9.69 16.57 1.26
C SER A 758 9.93 15.45 2.26
N VAL A 759 10.06 15.80 3.55
CA VAL A 759 10.12 14.83 4.66
C VAL A 759 8.74 14.40 5.17
N ASN A 760 7.67 15.00 4.64
CA ASN A 760 6.31 14.65 5.02
C ASN A 760 5.91 13.27 4.47
N PHE A 761 5.25 12.45 5.29
CA PHE A 761 4.77 11.12 4.91
C PHE A 761 3.74 11.15 3.75
N HIS A 762 3.02 12.26 3.57
CA HIS A 762 1.97 12.39 2.54
C HIS A 762 2.48 13.01 1.23
N ALA A 763 3.80 13.20 1.10
CA ALA A 763 4.44 13.76 -0.08
C ALA A 763 5.04 12.68 -0.97
N PHE A 764 4.22 12.13 -1.87
CA PHE A 764 4.63 11.07 -2.78
C PHE A 764 5.00 11.64 -4.15
N ASN A 765 5.91 10.92 -4.83
CA ASN A 765 6.10 11.02 -6.27
C ASN A 765 5.40 9.82 -6.91
N PHE A 766 4.28 10.08 -7.56
CA PHE A 766 3.39 9.08 -8.13
C PHE A 766 3.68 8.80 -9.61
N ASP A 767 3.50 7.54 -9.97
CA ASP A 767 3.49 7.02 -11.34
C ASP A 767 4.82 7.21 -12.08
N LEU A 768 4.89 6.63 -13.28
CA LEU A 768 5.98 6.86 -14.21
C LEU A 768 5.49 6.58 -15.63
N GLN A 769 5.46 7.63 -16.45
CA GLN A 769 5.06 7.54 -17.85
C GLN A 769 6.19 8.04 -18.75
N THR A 770 6.18 7.61 -20.01
CA THR A 770 7.13 8.07 -21.02
C THR A 770 6.40 8.58 -22.25
N ASP A 771 6.98 9.58 -22.92
CA ASP A 771 6.54 9.99 -24.27
C ASP A 771 7.41 9.34 -25.37
N ASP A 772 7.01 9.56 -26.62
CA ASP A 772 7.71 9.03 -27.80
C ASP A 772 9.14 9.59 -27.99
N GLN A 773 9.49 10.65 -27.27
CA GLN A 773 10.85 11.20 -27.26
C GLN A 773 11.71 10.57 -26.15
N GLY A 774 11.15 9.66 -25.37
CA GLY A 774 11.78 9.00 -24.24
C GLY A 774 11.82 9.86 -22.96
N ASN A 775 11.12 11.00 -22.90
CA ASN A 775 11.06 11.78 -21.67
C ASN A 775 10.18 11.08 -20.65
N PHE A 776 10.48 11.25 -19.37
CA PHE A 776 9.73 10.68 -18.26
C PHE A 776 8.82 11.72 -17.61
N TYR A 777 7.66 11.26 -17.11
CA TYR A 777 6.69 12.08 -16.40
C TYR A 777 6.25 11.40 -15.11
N TYR A 778 6.21 12.15 -14.01
CA TYR A 778 5.67 11.72 -12.73
C TYR A 778 4.97 12.88 -12.02
N ALA A 779 4.03 12.59 -11.11
CA ALA A 779 3.26 13.59 -10.40
C ALA A 779 3.69 13.71 -8.93
N LYS A 780 3.78 14.92 -8.40
CA LYS A 780 4.05 15.19 -6.98
C LYS A 780 2.76 15.53 -6.26
N SER A 781 2.59 15.00 -5.04
CA SER A 781 1.53 15.43 -4.13
C SER A 781 1.53 16.97 -3.94
N GLY A 782 0.35 17.56 -3.84
CA GLY A 782 0.18 18.94 -3.36
C GLY A 782 -0.14 18.97 -1.87
N HIS A 783 -1.17 18.22 -1.47
CA HIS A 783 -1.69 18.18 -0.12
C HIS A 783 -0.71 17.60 0.89
N GLY A 784 -0.50 18.34 1.99
CA GLY A 784 0.33 17.92 3.10
C GLY A 784 1.83 17.97 2.81
N THR A 785 2.25 18.46 1.65
CA THR A 785 3.67 18.58 1.32
C THR A 785 4.24 19.91 1.80
N ASP A 786 5.55 19.94 2.06
CA ASP A 786 6.30 21.16 2.36
C ASP A 786 7.08 21.68 1.16
N SER A 787 6.89 21.09 -0.03
CA SER A 787 7.62 21.44 -1.26
C SER A 787 7.40 22.89 -1.71
N ASP A 788 8.38 23.48 -2.38
CA ASP A 788 8.37 24.83 -2.94
C ASP A 788 7.33 24.97 -4.06
N ILE A 789 7.15 23.91 -4.85
CA ILE A 789 6.12 23.80 -5.90
C ILE A 789 5.29 22.54 -5.63
N PRO A 790 4.32 22.60 -4.71
CA PRO A 790 3.48 21.47 -4.38
C PRO A 790 2.47 21.21 -5.51
N GLY A 791 2.13 19.94 -5.75
CA GLY A 791 1.03 19.59 -6.65
C GLY A 791 1.36 19.82 -8.12
N ALA A 792 2.45 19.21 -8.59
CA ALA A 792 3.00 19.44 -9.92
C ALA A 792 3.30 18.14 -10.66
N VAL A 793 3.18 18.17 -11.99
CA VAL A 793 3.72 17.14 -12.86
C VAL A 793 5.10 17.57 -13.33
N ILE A 794 6.03 16.64 -13.25
CA ILE A 794 7.44 16.85 -13.55
C ILE A 794 7.75 16.13 -14.84
N LYS A 795 8.43 16.81 -15.75
CA LYS A 795 9.04 16.20 -16.94
C LYS A 795 10.54 16.07 -16.75
N VAL A 796 11.08 14.91 -17.06
CA VAL A 796 12.52 14.61 -17.05
C VAL A 796 12.94 14.20 -18.47
N SER A 797 14.04 14.75 -18.97
CA SER A 797 14.54 14.42 -20.31
C SER A 797 14.93 12.94 -20.43
N ALA A 798 14.93 12.42 -21.66
CA ALA A 798 15.30 11.03 -21.96
C ALA A 798 16.74 10.63 -21.59
N ASP A 799 17.59 11.58 -21.21
CA ASP A 799 18.94 11.34 -20.69
C ASP A 799 19.06 11.57 -19.17
N GLY A 800 17.95 11.89 -18.49
CA GLY A 800 17.88 12.16 -17.06
C GLY A 800 18.51 13.49 -16.63
N ARG A 801 19.02 14.31 -17.57
CA ARG A 801 19.86 15.47 -17.22
C ARG A 801 19.09 16.74 -16.96
N HIS A 802 17.93 16.90 -17.59
CA HIS A 802 17.08 18.09 -17.47
C HIS A 802 15.74 17.72 -16.85
N ARG A 803 15.24 18.62 -16.00
CA ARG A 803 13.97 18.48 -15.29
C ARG A 803 13.26 19.81 -15.31
N GLU A 804 11.97 19.79 -15.61
CA GLU A 804 11.11 20.97 -15.60
C GLU A 804 9.75 20.66 -14.99
N VAL A 805 9.10 21.70 -14.46
CA VAL A 805 7.70 21.62 -14.05
C VAL A 805 6.85 21.69 -15.31
N TYR A 806 6.20 20.59 -15.65
CA TYR A 806 5.35 20.51 -16.84
C TYR A 806 4.03 21.26 -16.62
N CYS A 807 3.35 21.02 -15.49
CA CYS A 807 2.13 21.72 -15.10
C CYS A 807 1.89 21.64 -13.58
N THR A 808 0.93 22.41 -13.05
CA THR A 808 0.67 22.54 -11.61
C THR A 808 -0.82 22.46 -11.26
N GLY A 809 -1.15 22.55 -9.98
CA GLY A 809 -2.53 22.63 -9.50
C GLY A 809 -3.17 21.28 -9.19
N PHE A 810 -2.39 20.33 -8.66
CA PHE A 810 -2.91 19.03 -8.21
C PHE A 810 -2.88 18.87 -6.69
N ARG A 811 -3.92 18.27 -6.12
CA ARG A 811 -4.00 17.99 -4.69
C ARG A 811 -3.28 16.71 -4.31
N THR A 812 -3.70 15.58 -4.85
CA THR A 812 -3.11 14.26 -4.63
C THR A 812 -3.26 13.46 -5.93
N PRO A 813 -2.42 13.76 -6.93
CA PRO A 813 -2.51 13.17 -8.25
C PRO A 813 -1.91 11.77 -8.26
N ASN A 814 -2.64 10.80 -7.68
CA ASN A 814 -2.13 9.44 -7.50
C ASN A 814 -1.83 8.77 -8.84
N GLY A 815 -2.53 9.12 -9.91
CA GLY A 815 -2.44 8.39 -11.17
C GLY A 815 -2.21 9.25 -12.39
N MET A 816 -1.40 8.73 -13.31
CA MET A 816 -1.17 9.30 -14.64
C MET A 816 -1.36 8.25 -15.73
N GLY A 817 -1.45 8.73 -16.97
CA GLY A 817 -1.42 7.90 -18.17
C GLY A 817 -1.00 8.71 -19.39
N SER A 818 -0.90 8.02 -20.52
CA SER A 818 -0.61 8.60 -21.82
C SER A 818 -1.65 8.15 -22.84
N LEU A 819 -1.96 9.04 -23.78
CA LEU A 819 -2.76 8.76 -24.96
C LEU A 819 -1.82 8.38 -26.13
N PRO A 820 -2.32 7.68 -27.17
CA PRO A 820 -1.51 7.26 -28.33
C PRO A 820 -0.90 8.40 -29.14
N ASP A 821 -1.45 9.62 -29.01
CA ASP A 821 -0.94 10.82 -29.67
C ASP A 821 0.10 11.58 -28.82
N GLY A 822 0.57 10.97 -27.74
CA GLY A 822 1.59 11.52 -26.84
C GLY A 822 1.04 12.52 -25.81
N ARG A 823 -0.26 12.82 -25.80
CA ARG A 823 -0.86 13.64 -24.73
C ARG A 823 -0.82 12.87 -23.40
N VAL A 824 -0.55 13.58 -22.31
CA VAL A 824 -0.49 13.01 -20.96
C VAL A 824 -1.77 13.32 -20.21
N VAL A 825 -2.26 12.39 -19.40
CA VAL A 825 -3.39 12.60 -18.49
C VAL A 825 -2.96 12.40 -17.04
N ALA A 826 -3.63 13.08 -16.11
CA ALA A 826 -3.51 12.78 -14.69
C ALA A 826 -4.88 12.87 -14.02
N SER A 827 -5.10 12.03 -13.02
CA SER A 827 -6.25 12.13 -12.14
C SER A 827 -5.90 12.86 -10.85
N ASP A 828 -6.91 13.45 -10.20
CA ASP A 828 -6.76 14.10 -8.91
C ASP A 828 -7.93 13.79 -7.98
N ASN A 829 -7.64 13.69 -6.67
CA ASN A 829 -8.61 13.33 -5.66
C ASN A 829 -9.35 14.56 -5.14
N GLN A 830 -10.68 14.43 -4.98
CA GLN A 830 -11.51 15.45 -4.32
C GLN A 830 -10.89 15.95 -3.01
N GLY A 831 -11.01 17.25 -2.76
CA GLY A 831 -10.66 17.87 -1.50
C GLY A 831 -10.71 19.39 -1.57
N GLN A 832 -9.86 20.07 -0.80
CA GLN A 832 -9.84 21.54 -0.84
C GLN A 832 -9.43 22.01 -2.23
N TRP A 833 -10.16 22.97 -2.82
CA TRP A 833 -9.93 23.47 -4.18
C TRP A 833 -10.03 22.42 -5.30
N THR A 834 -10.45 21.19 -4.97
CA THR A 834 -10.68 20.10 -5.93
C THR A 834 -12.12 19.60 -5.70
N PRO A 835 -13.13 20.18 -6.41
CA PRO A 835 -14.55 20.02 -6.08
C PRO A 835 -15.05 18.57 -6.07
N ALA A 836 -14.60 17.79 -7.04
CA ALA A 836 -14.82 16.36 -7.17
C ALA A 836 -13.53 15.71 -7.69
N SER A 837 -13.46 14.38 -7.65
CA SER A 837 -12.38 13.66 -8.32
C SER A 837 -12.45 13.92 -9.83
N LYS A 838 -11.32 13.83 -10.54
CA LYS A 838 -11.30 14.16 -11.97
C LYS A 838 -10.17 13.50 -12.73
N ILE A 839 -10.31 13.42 -14.05
CA ILE A 839 -9.23 13.17 -15.00
C ILE A 839 -9.00 14.45 -15.80
N SER A 840 -7.75 14.89 -15.90
CA SER A 840 -7.36 16.10 -16.62
C SER A 840 -6.40 15.76 -17.76
N LEU A 841 -6.60 16.38 -18.91
CA LEU A 841 -5.67 16.32 -20.04
C LEU A 841 -4.58 17.40 -19.86
N LEU A 842 -3.32 16.97 -19.85
CA LEU A 842 -2.21 17.79 -19.41
C LEU A 842 -1.58 18.62 -20.53
N ARG A 843 -1.35 19.91 -20.27
CA ARG A 843 -0.62 20.82 -21.17
C ARG A 843 0.54 21.53 -20.46
N PRO A 844 1.62 21.88 -21.18
CA PRO A 844 2.71 22.65 -20.59
C PRO A 844 2.19 23.97 -19.99
N GLY A 845 2.54 24.25 -18.75
CA GLY A 845 2.12 25.44 -18.01
C GLY A 845 0.67 25.43 -17.52
N GLY A 846 -0.08 24.34 -17.70
CA GLY A 846 -1.46 24.21 -17.24
C GLY A 846 -1.61 24.29 -15.72
N PHE A 847 -2.77 24.73 -15.26
CA PHE A 847 -3.13 24.83 -13.85
C PHE A 847 -4.47 24.09 -13.59
N TYR A 848 -4.43 23.03 -12.79
CA TYR A 848 -5.56 22.12 -12.60
C TYR A 848 -6.34 22.36 -11.31
N GLY A 849 -6.35 23.58 -10.79
CA GLY A 849 -7.35 24.04 -9.82
C GLY A 849 -6.98 23.89 -8.35
N TRP A 850 -6.08 22.98 -7.96
CA TRP A 850 -5.66 22.92 -6.56
C TRP A 850 -4.77 24.12 -6.20
N VAL A 851 -5.10 24.79 -5.09
CA VAL A 851 -4.37 25.96 -4.59
C VAL A 851 -3.75 25.61 -3.24
N GLY A 852 -2.45 25.87 -3.11
CA GLY A 852 -1.68 25.61 -1.90
C GLY A 852 -2.26 26.34 -0.70
N ASN A 853 -2.89 25.60 0.22
CA ASN A 853 -3.65 26.18 1.32
C ASN A 853 -3.38 25.54 2.69
N TYR A 854 -2.24 24.86 2.83
CA TYR A 854 -1.91 24.08 4.03
C TYR A 854 -0.67 24.62 4.75
N SER A 855 -0.72 24.67 6.09
CA SER A 855 0.41 24.98 6.97
C SER A 855 0.74 23.76 7.83
N ILE A 856 2.01 23.35 7.91
CA ILE A 856 2.44 22.30 8.83
C ILE A 856 2.79 22.97 10.18
N PRO A 857 2.10 22.64 11.29
CA PRO A 857 2.50 23.14 12.61
C PRO A 857 3.89 22.60 12.98
N GLY A 858 4.83 23.51 13.25
CA GLY A 858 6.06 23.18 13.99
C GLY A 858 7.29 22.71 13.22
N MET A 859 7.46 23.02 11.92
CA MET A 859 8.79 22.85 11.26
C MET A 859 9.14 23.89 10.17
N TRP A 860 10.46 24.02 10.02
CA TRP A 860 11.26 25.04 9.35
C TRP A 860 11.09 25.12 7.82
N ALA A 861 10.98 26.34 7.30
CA ALA A 861 11.53 26.76 6.02
C ALA A 861 12.60 27.84 6.31
N PRO A 862 13.50 28.19 5.38
CA PRO A 862 14.31 29.42 5.50
C PRO A 862 13.45 30.69 5.67
N GLY A 863 12.13 30.59 5.48
CA GLY A 863 11.09 31.57 5.81
C GLY A 863 9.98 31.10 6.76
N GLY A 864 10.18 30.03 7.56
CA GLY A 864 9.27 29.70 8.67
C GLY A 864 8.02 28.85 8.37
N GLY A 865 8.00 28.01 7.32
CA GLY A 865 7.05 26.89 7.18
C GLY A 865 5.56 27.26 7.10
N THR A 866 5.25 28.54 6.93
CA THR A 866 3.89 29.05 6.79
C THR A 866 3.75 29.59 5.37
N ILE A 867 3.00 28.87 4.53
CA ILE A 867 2.32 29.54 3.42
C ILE A 867 1.40 30.55 4.10
N ASP A 868 1.64 31.83 3.90
CA ASP A 868 0.75 32.88 4.35
C ASP A 868 -0.54 32.78 3.53
N LEU A 869 -1.50 32.03 4.05
CA LEU A 869 -2.78 31.75 3.40
C LEU A 869 -3.57 33.02 3.07
N GLU A 870 -3.30 34.13 3.75
CA GLU A 870 -3.91 35.43 3.45
C GLU A 870 -3.33 36.08 2.19
N LYS A 871 -2.13 35.67 1.76
CA LYS A 871 -1.46 36.15 0.53
C LYS A 871 -1.64 35.24 -0.68
N VAL A 872 -2.14 34.02 -0.49
CA VAL A 872 -2.42 33.11 -1.60
C VAL A 872 -3.69 33.59 -2.31
N VAL A 873 -3.50 34.29 -3.42
CA VAL A 873 -4.60 34.67 -4.31
C VAL A 873 -4.76 33.55 -5.34
N PRO A 874 -5.87 32.79 -5.32
CA PRO A 874 -6.13 31.78 -6.35
C PRO A 874 -6.28 32.49 -7.71
N PRO A 875 -5.88 31.86 -8.83
CA PRO A 875 -6.22 32.35 -10.16
C PRO A 875 -7.74 32.51 -10.32
N ASP A 876 -8.19 33.32 -11.30
CA ASP A 876 -9.63 33.52 -11.54
C ASP A 876 -10.31 32.26 -12.12
N ALA A 877 -9.54 31.35 -12.73
CA ALA A 877 -10.00 30.10 -13.31
C ALA A 877 -8.89 29.04 -13.33
N PHE A 878 -9.25 27.81 -13.68
CA PHE A 878 -8.33 26.70 -13.89
C PHE A 878 -8.71 25.92 -15.15
N ASP A 879 -7.80 25.07 -15.63
CA ASP A 879 -8.01 24.24 -16.81
C ASP A 879 -9.12 23.21 -16.58
N PRO A 880 -10.13 23.14 -17.47
CA PRO A 880 -11.24 22.21 -17.30
C PRO A 880 -10.75 20.76 -17.40
N PRO A 881 -11.28 19.84 -16.57
CA PRO A 881 -10.94 18.44 -16.70
C PRO A 881 -11.54 17.83 -17.96
N LEU A 882 -10.97 16.69 -18.35
CA LEU A 882 -11.56 15.80 -19.33
C LEU A 882 -12.90 15.26 -18.83
N VAL A 883 -12.94 14.83 -17.56
CA VAL A 883 -14.17 14.36 -16.91
C VAL A 883 -14.07 14.53 -15.39
N TRP A 884 -15.19 14.95 -14.77
CA TRP A 884 -15.41 14.93 -13.33
C TRP A 884 -15.97 13.56 -12.90
N MET A 885 -15.68 13.18 -11.66
CA MET A 885 -16.15 11.95 -11.05
C MET A 885 -16.61 12.27 -9.63
N PRO A 886 -17.92 12.17 -9.33
CA PRO A 886 -18.43 12.44 -7.99
C PRO A 886 -17.93 11.41 -6.97
N GLN A 887 -17.96 11.77 -5.69
CA GLN A 887 -17.32 10.99 -4.63
C GLN A 887 -17.87 9.57 -4.49
N GLU A 888 -19.17 9.41 -4.70
CA GLU A 888 -19.85 8.12 -4.70
C GLU A 888 -19.37 7.20 -5.82
N PHE A 889 -19.04 7.77 -6.98
CA PHE A 889 -18.53 7.07 -8.15
C PHE A 889 -17.03 6.78 -8.01
N ASP A 890 -16.21 7.81 -7.74
CA ASP A 890 -14.80 7.64 -7.40
C ASP A 890 -14.32 8.64 -6.32
N ASN A 891 -14.01 8.12 -5.14
CA ASN A 891 -13.55 8.92 -4.00
C ASN A 891 -12.02 9.09 -3.95
N SER A 892 -11.27 8.25 -4.67
CA SER A 892 -9.81 8.34 -4.72
C SER A 892 -9.29 7.68 -5.98
N CYS A 893 -8.80 8.50 -6.89
CA CYS A 893 -8.36 8.09 -8.20
C CYS A 893 -7.06 7.27 -8.17
N GLY A 894 -6.93 6.42 -9.18
CA GLY A 894 -5.71 5.76 -9.61
C GLY A 894 -5.27 6.25 -11.00
N GLY A 895 -4.34 5.52 -11.63
CA GLY A 895 -3.77 5.80 -12.95
C GLY A 895 -4.70 5.55 -14.12
N GLN A 896 -4.21 5.90 -15.31
CA GLN A 896 -4.88 5.65 -16.58
C GLN A 896 -4.01 4.79 -17.49
N ALA A 897 -4.64 3.97 -18.32
CA ALA A 897 -3.97 3.14 -19.31
C ALA A 897 -4.77 3.15 -20.61
N TRP A 898 -4.14 3.56 -21.71
CA TRP A 898 -4.69 3.34 -23.04
C TRP A 898 -4.49 1.87 -23.42
N VAL A 899 -5.51 1.26 -24.00
CA VAL A 899 -5.44 -0.13 -24.49
C VAL A 899 -5.88 -0.16 -25.94
N ASP A 900 -4.96 -0.42 -26.86
CA ASP A 900 -5.18 -0.55 -28.31
C ASP A 900 -4.92 -1.97 -28.83
N ASP A 901 -4.56 -2.90 -27.95
CA ASP A 901 -4.37 -4.30 -28.31
C ASP A 901 -5.73 -4.96 -28.61
N GLU A 902 -5.94 -5.39 -29.85
CA GLU A 902 -7.19 -6.01 -30.30
C GLU A 902 -7.50 -7.33 -29.57
N ARG A 903 -6.48 -8.01 -29.00
CA ARG A 903 -6.66 -9.24 -28.21
C ARG A 903 -7.44 -9.00 -26.92
N TRP A 904 -7.55 -7.73 -26.50
CA TRP A 904 -8.35 -7.33 -25.34
C TRP A 904 -9.83 -7.14 -25.66
N GLY A 905 -10.24 -7.37 -26.92
CA GLY A 905 -11.64 -7.45 -27.30
C GLY A 905 -12.33 -6.07 -27.41
N PRO A 906 -13.67 -6.01 -27.23
CA PRO A 906 -14.47 -4.84 -27.59
C PRO A 906 -14.15 -3.52 -26.87
N LEU A 907 -13.50 -3.57 -25.69
CA LEU A 907 -13.07 -2.37 -24.96
C LEU A 907 -11.75 -1.78 -25.47
N SER A 908 -11.06 -2.46 -26.39
CA SER A 908 -9.87 -1.91 -27.04
C SER A 908 -10.18 -0.60 -27.76
N GLY A 909 -9.22 0.31 -27.82
CA GLY A 909 -9.34 1.68 -28.32
C GLY A 909 -9.83 2.71 -27.30
N HIS A 910 -9.87 2.38 -26.01
CA HIS A 910 -10.36 3.28 -24.96
C HIS A 910 -9.29 3.58 -23.91
N LEU A 911 -9.41 4.76 -23.28
CA LEU A 911 -8.66 5.10 -22.07
C LEU A 911 -9.32 4.46 -20.85
N LEU A 912 -8.59 3.58 -20.18
CA LEU A 912 -9.01 3.02 -18.90
C LEU A 912 -8.62 3.95 -17.75
N HIS A 913 -9.48 3.99 -16.74
CA HIS A 913 -9.18 4.62 -15.45
C HIS A 913 -9.27 3.58 -14.33
N THR A 914 -8.44 3.74 -13.30
CA THR A 914 -8.42 2.89 -12.10
C THR A 914 -8.81 3.71 -10.87
N SER A 915 -9.48 3.10 -9.90
CA SER A 915 -9.83 3.73 -8.62
C SER A 915 -9.06 3.08 -7.47
N PHE A 916 -8.26 3.88 -6.77
CA PHE A 916 -7.65 3.50 -5.50
C PHE A 916 -8.71 3.35 -4.40
N GLY A 917 -9.69 4.25 -4.42
CA GLY A 917 -10.74 4.37 -3.42
C GLY A 917 -11.73 3.22 -3.44
N LYS A 918 -12.07 2.76 -4.64
CA LYS A 918 -13.09 1.74 -4.87
C LYS A 918 -12.52 0.39 -5.32
N GLY A 919 -11.31 0.33 -5.86
CA GLY A 919 -10.83 -0.88 -6.53
C GLY A 919 -11.65 -1.18 -7.80
N TRP A 920 -12.10 -0.13 -8.48
CA TRP A 920 -12.88 -0.21 -9.71
C TRP A 920 -12.05 0.19 -10.92
N MET A 921 -12.46 -0.30 -12.07
CA MET A 921 -11.91 0.08 -13.36
C MET A 921 -13.01 0.64 -14.25
N TYR A 922 -12.68 1.65 -15.05
CA TYR A 922 -13.59 2.36 -15.92
C TYR A 922 -13.01 2.43 -17.33
N TYR A 923 -13.87 2.69 -18.32
CA TYR A 923 -13.45 3.09 -19.66
C TYR A 923 -14.04 4.46 -19.99
N THR A 924 -13.27 5.24 -20.77
CA THR A 924 -13.55 6.64 -21.08
C THR A 924 -13.72 6.81 -22.58
N MET A 925 -14.72 7.59 -22.99
CA MET A 925 -15.00 7.96 -24.38
C MET A 925 -14.72 9.45 -24.56
N ILE A 926 -13.62 9.77 -25.27
CA ILE A 926 -13.08 11.13 -25.39
C ILE A 926 -13.65 11.80 -26.65
N GLN A 927 -14.16 13.01 -26.48
CA GLN A 927 -14.54 13.91 -27.57
C GLN A 927 -13.61 15.13 -27.58
N ASP A 928 -12.88 15.31 -28.69
CA ASP A 928 -11.94 16.41 -28.89
C ASP A 928 -12.58 17.57 -29.68
N PHE A 929 -12.36 18.80 -29.20
CA PHE A 929 -12.57 20.05 -29.93
C PHE A 929 -11.23 20.77 -30.12
N PRO A 930 -11.14 21.80 -30.99
CA PRO A 930 -9.88 22.51 -31.23
C PRO A 930 -9.21 23.13 -29.99
N ASP A 931 -10.00 23.47 -28.96
CA ASP A 931 -9.57 24.22 -27.78
C ASP A 931 -9.76 23.48 -26.44
N VAL A 932 -10.63 22.47 -26.39
CA VAL A 932 -10.96 21.72 -25.18
C VAL A 932 -11.34 20.27 -25.51
N SER A 933 -11.04 19.36 -24.59
CA SER A 933 -11.50 17.98 -24.66
C SER A 933 -12.50 17.72 -23.53
N GLN A 934 -13.39 16.77 -23.75
CA GLN A 934 -14.35 16.31 -22.74
C GLN A 934 -14.61 14.82 -22.90
N ALA A 935 -15.16 14.17 -21.88
CA ALA A 935 -15.42 12.74 -21.97
C ALA A 935 -16.62 12.27 -21.15
N ALA A 936 -17.15 11.13 -21.59
CA ALA A 936 -18.01 10.26 -20.80
C ALA A 936 -17.19 9.10 -20.21
N ILE A 937 -17.60 8.62 -19.05
CA ILE A 937 -16.94 7.52 -18.32
C ILE A 937 -17.97 6.55 -17.76
N ILE A 938 -17.64 5.25 -17.83
CA ILE A 938 -18.50 4.15 -17.39
C ILE A 938 -17.67 3.14 -16.58
N LYS A 939 -18.23 2.66 -15.46
CA LYS A 939 -17.65 1.61 -14.61
C LYS A 939 -17.71 0.23 -15.30
N LEU A 940 -16.66 -0.57 -15.19
CA LEU A 940 -16.71 -1.99 -15.56
C LEU A 940 -17.35 -2.83 -14.44
N PRO A 941 -18.06 -3.94 -14.78
CA PRO A 941 -18.82 -4.73 -13.81
C PRO A 941 -17.92 -5.68 -13.00
N PHE A 942 -16.72 -5.23 -12.65
CA PHE A 942 -15.72 -5.99 -11.90
C PHE A 942 -15.25 -5.18 -10.69
N ASP A 943 -14.97 -5.88 -9.61
CA ASP A 943 -14.40 -5.32 -8.41
C ASP A 943 -13.07 -6.00 -8.12
N PHE A 944 -12.01 -5.21 -8.14
CA PHE A 944 -10.68 -5.69 -7.81
C PHE A 944 -10.55 -5.95 -6.31
N SER A 945 -9.69 -6.87 -5.90
CA SER A 945 -9.49 -7.23 -4.50
C SER A 945 -8.75 -6.15 -3.70
N THR A 946 -8.19 -5.13 -4.35
CA THR A 946 -7.42 -4.04 -3.73
C THR A 946 -7.71 -2.69 -4.39
N GLY A 947 -7.29 -1.59 -3.76
CA GLY A 947 -7.37 -0.25 -4.32
C GLY A 947 -6.41 -0.10 -5.49
N ILE A 948 -6.86 -0.37 -6.70
CA ILE A 948 -6.00 -0.37 -7.90
C ILE A 948 -5.60 1.06 -8.28
N MET A 949 -4.30 1.26 -8.48
CA MET A 949 -3.75 2.57 -8.86
C MET A 949 -2.85 2.52 -10.09
N ARG A 950 -2.37 1.35 -10.53
CA ARG A 950 -1.60 1.23 -11.77
C ARG A 950 -2.15 0.09 -12.60
N ALA A 951 -2.39 0.36 -13.88
CA ALA A 951 -2.72 -0.65 -14.87
C ALA A 951 -1.72 -0.60 -16.04
N ARG A 952 -1.44 -1.76 -16.64
CA ARG A 952 -0.63 -1.90 -17.86
C ARG A 952 -1.14 -3.06 -18.70
N VAL A 953 -0.91 -2.97 -20.01
CA VAL A 953 -1.14 -4.07 -20.95
C VAL A 953 0.11 -4.95 -20.98
N ASN A 954 -0.05 -6.26 -20.85
CA ASN A 954 1.04 -7.19 -21.05
C ASN A 954 1.25 -7.40 -22.56
N PRO A 955 2.44 -7.10 -23.11
CA PRO A 955 2.69 -7.23 -24.55
C PRO A 955 2.61 -8.68 -25.04
N ALA A 956 2.84 -9.67 -24.17
CA ALA A 956 2.84 -11.07 -24.56
C ALA A 956 1.42 -11.61 -24.82
N ASP A 957 0.43 -11.27 -24.00
CA ASP A 957 -0.94 -11.79 -24.09
C ASP A 957 -2.01 -10.75 -24.48
N GLY A 958 -1.65 -9.46 -24.47
CA GLY A 958 -2.56 -8.34 -24.79
C GLY A 958 -3.60 -8.07 -23.72
N GLN A 959 -3.47 -8.63 -22.52
CA GLN A 959 -4.44 -8.48 -21.43
C GLN A 959 -4.04 -7.34 -20.48
N VAL A 960 -5.02 -6.82 -19.73
CA VAL A 960 -4.82 -5.71 -18.79
C VAL A 960 -4.58 -6.24 -17.38
N TYR A 961 -3.51 -5.77 -16.76
CA TYR A 961 -3.15 -6.10 -15.39
C TYR A 961 -3.21 -4.84 -14.54
N ALA A 962 -3.73 -4.95 -13.33
CA ALA A 962 -3.78 -3.85 -12.37
C ALA A 962 -3.28 -4.26 -10.99
N THR A 963 -2.63 -3.31 -10.30
CA THR A 963 -2.12 -3.47 -8.94
C THR A 963 -2.47 -2.28 -8.05
N GLY A 964 -2.49 -2.53 -6.76
CA GLY A 964 -2.49 -1.49 -5.75
C GLY A 964 -2.48 -2.02 -4.32
N LEU A 965 -2.92 -1.17 -3.40
CA LEU A 965 -2.93 -1.39 -1.95
C LEU A 965 -4.12 -0.63 -1.34
N GLN A 966 -4.28 -0.66 -0.02
CA GLN A 966 -5.38 0.02 0.66
C GLN A 966 -4.90 1.28 1.41
N GLY A 967 -3.74 1.21 2.07
CA GLY A 967 -3.01 2.36 2.62
C GLY A 967 -3.86 3.44 3.30
N TRP A 968 -4.12 4.55 2.59
CA TRP A 968 -4.75 5.77 3.12
C TRP A 968 -6.22 5.97 2.69
N ASN A 969 -6.91 4.90 2.30
CA ASN A 969 -8.24 4.96 1.70
C ASN A 969 -9.39 5.21 2.71
N GLY A 970 -9.45 6.41 3.28
CA GLY A 970 -10.56 6.84 4.13
C GLY A 970 -11.86 7.00 3.35
N GLY A 971 -12.91 6.28 3.74
CA GLY A 971 -14.21 6.31 3.05
C GLY A 971 -14.26 5.51 1.73
N GLY A 972 -13.25 4.67 1.46
CA GLY A 972 -13.24 3.77 0.31
C GLY A 972 -14.16 2.57 0.43
N ARG A 973 -14.21 1.76 -0.63
CA ARG A 973 -14.96 0.49 -0.64
C ARG A 973 -14.39 -0.44 0.44
N ILE A 974 -15.29 -1.01 1.23
CA ILE A 974 -14.93 -1.91 2.33
C ILE A 974 -14.44 -3.24 1.76
N GLY A 975 -13.48 -3.88 2.44
CA GLY A 975 -12.95 -5.20 2.06
C GLY A 975 -11.79 -5.19 1.07
N LEU A 976 -11.29 -4.02 0.65
CA LEU A 976 -10.07 -3.92 -0.15
C LEU A 976 -8.86 -4.42 0.65
N GLY A 977 -8.07 -5.32 0.06
CA GLY A 977 -6.81 -5.78 0.62
C GLY A 977 -5.69 -4.74 0.47
N ASP A 978 -4.70 -4.79 1.36
CA ASP A 978 -3.54 -3.88 1.33
C ASP A 978 -2.47 -4.27 0.29
N LYS A 979 -2.81 -5.21 -0.60
CA LYS A 979 -2.00 -5.69 -1.72
C LYS A 979 -2.89 -6.41 -2.72
N GLY A 980 -2.48 -6.45 -3.98
CA GLY A 980 -3.12 -7.30 -4.98
C GLY A 980 -2.63 -7.01 -6.39
N ILE A 981 -2.63 -8.07 -7.21
CA ILE A 981 -2.43 -7.97 -8.66
C ILE A 981 -3.47 -8.86 -9.33
N GLN A 982 -4.22 -8.31 -10.28
CA GLN A 982 -5.23 -9.06 -11.03
C GLN A 982 -5.14 -8.75 -12.52
N ARG A 983 -5.49 -9.75 -13.33
CA ARG A 983 -5.57 -9.66 -14.79
C ARG A 983 -7.03 -9.65 -15.21
N LEU A 984 -7.46 -8.56 -15.83
CA LEU A 984 -8.76 -8.49 -16.50
C LEU A 984 -8.60 -9.05 -17.92
N ARG A 985 -9.01 -10.31 -18.10
CA ARG A 985 -8.80 -11.09 -19.31
C ARG A 985 -10.06 -11.14 -20.16
N TYR A 986 -9.93 -10.86 -21.46
CA TYR A 986 -10.97 -11.12 -22.44
C TYR A 986 -11.16 -12.62 -22.67
N THR A 987 -12.39 -13.11 -22.60
CA THR A 987 -12.70 -14.55 -22.69
C THR A 987 -13.03 -15.00 -24.12
N GLY A 988 -13.04 -14.08 -25.08
CA GLY A 988 -13.51 -14.33 -26.45
C GLY A 988 -15.03 -14.25 -26.63
N LYS A 989 -15.80 -14.04 -25.56
CA LYS A 989 -17.27 -13.90 -25.65
C LYS A 989 -17.67 -12.46 -26.02
N PRO A 990 -18.82 -12.24 -26.69
CA PRO A 990 -19.28 -10.89 -27.03
C PRO A 990 -19.54 -10.03 -25.77
N HIS A 991 -19.21 -8.74 -25.84
CA HIS A 991 -19.55 -7.75 -24.81
C HIS A 991 -20.48 -6.71 -25.41
N LYS A 992 -21.70 -6.55 -24.86
CA LYS A 992 -22.60 -5.45 -25.22
C LYS A 992 -22.21 -4.22 -24.41
N MET A 993 -21.99 -3.09 -25.06
CA MET A 993 -21.58 -1.84 -24.41
C MET A 993 -22.00 -0.60 -25.19
N VAL A 994 -22.02 0.54 -24.51
CA VAL A 994 -21.93 1.85 -25.13
C VAL A 994 -20.49 2.03 -25.60
N SER A 995 -20.29 2.12 -26.91
CA SER A 995 -18.96 2.18 -27.53
C SER A 995 -18.45 3.60 -27.74
N ASP A 996 -19.33 4.61 -27.75
CA ASP A 996 -18.93 6.00 -27.88
C ASP A 996 -20.04 6.95 -27.40
N CYS A 997 -19.65 8.14 -26.96
CA CYS A 997 -20.53 9.22 -26.52
C CYS A 997 -20.07 10.54 -27.13
N ALA A 998 -20.97 11.28 -27.78
CA ALA A 998 -20.67 12.58 -28.39
C ALA A 998 -21.75 13.62 -28.10
N VAL A 999 -21.32 14.80 -27.66
CA VAL A 999 -22.19 15.98 -27.56
C VAL A 999 -22.36 16.57 -28.95
N GLN A 1000 -23.61 16.74 -29.36
CA GLN A 1000 -24.01 17.39 -30.61
C GLN A 1000 -24.70 18.71 -30.31
N ALA A 1001 -24.87 19.55 -31.34
CA ALA A 1001 -25.46 20.88 -31.18
C ALA A 1001 -26.92 20.85 -30.67
N ASP A 1002 -27.62 19.74 -30.90
CA ASP A 1002 -29.03 19.52 -30.56
C ASP A 1002 -29.26 18.38 -29.55
N GLY A 1003 -28.20 17.81 -28.97
CA GLY A 1003 -28.38 16.72 -28.01
C GLY A 1003 -27.17 15.88 -27.66
N LEU A 1004 -27.44 14.75 -27.03
CA LEU A 1004 -26.45 13.75 -26.62
C LEU A 1004 -26.57 12.51 -27.49
N LYS A 1005 -25.50 12.17 -28.22
CA LYS A 1005 -25.44 10.96 -29.05
C LYS A 1005 -24.72 9.84 -28.30
N LEU A 1006 -25.35 8.66 -28.24
CA LEU A 1006 -24.76 7.43 -27.73
C LEU A 1006 -24.62 6.42 -28.89
N GLN A 1007 -23.47 5.76 -28.98
CA GLN A 1007 -23.21 4.67 -29.90
C GLN A 1007 -23.11 3.36 -29.14
N PHE A 1008 -23.68 2.29 -29.69
CA PHE A 1008 -23.63 0.93 -29.15
C PHE A 1008 -22.91 0.02 -30.13
N ASN A 1009 -22.22 -1.00 -29.61
CA ASN A 1009 -21.60 -2.01 -30.49
C ASN A 1009 -22.60 -3.09 -30.97
N PHE A 1010 -23.83 -3.08 -30.46
CA PHE A 1010 -24.91 -4.03 -30.76
C PHE A 1010 -26.19 -3.33 -31.24
N PRO A 1011 -27.04 -3.98 -32.06
CA PRO A 1011 -28.29 -3.40 -32.52
C PRO A 1011 -29.36 -3.36 -31.42
N LEU A 1012 -30.07 -2.24 -31.33
CA LEU A 1012 -31.12 -1.99 -30.35
C LEU A 1012 -32.51 -2.41 -30.84
N ASP A 1013 -33.39 -2.71 -29.89
CA ASP A 1013 -34.84 -2.83 -30.11
C ASP A 1013 -35.46 -1.44 -30.31
N VAL A 1014 -36.20 -1.25 -31.40
CA VAL A 1014 -36.72 0.08 -31.78
C VAL A 1014 -37.69 0.65 -30.73
N PRO A 1015 -38.75 -0.08 -30.30
CA PRO A 1015 -39.65 0.42 -29.26
C PRO A 1015 -38.91 0.86 -27.99
N SER A 1016 -38.00 0.03 -27.49
CA SER A 1016 -37.24 0.35 -26.28
C SER A 1016 -36.29 1.54 -26.48
N ALA A 1017 -35.63 1.65 -27.63
CA ALA A 1017 -34.68 2.72 -27.91
C ALA A 1017 -35.32 4.10 -28.16
N THR A 1018 -36.59 4.13 -28.55
CA THR A 1018 -37.32 5.38 -28.80
C THR A 1018 -38.25 5.80 -27.66
N ASP A 1019 -38.32 5.01 -26.59
CA ASP A 1019 -39.10 5.33 -25.40
C ASP A 1019 -38.36 6.34 -24.53
N LEU A 1020 -39.00 7.47 -24.22
CA LEU A 1020 -38.42 8.48 -23.33
C LEU A 1020 -38.23 7.95 -21.91
N ALA A 1021 -39.10 7.04 -21.45
CA ALA A 1021 -39.01 6.45 -20.12
C ALA A 1021 -37.80 5.51 -19.94
N SER A 1022 -37.11 5.17 -21.04
CA SER A 1022 -35.87 4.39 -21.01
C SER A 1022 -34.62 5.20 -20.62
N TYR A 1023 -34.74 6.52 -20.47
CA TYR A 1023 -33.62 7.42 -20.20
C TYR A 1023 -33.96 8.35 -19.04
N ASP A 1024 -33.13 8.32 -18.00
CA ASP A 1024 -33.16 9.27 -16.89
C ASP A 1024 -31.87 10.09 -16.93
N VAL A 1025 -32.01 11.40 -17.13
CA VAL A 1025 -30.88 12.31 -17.39
C VAL A 1025 -30.95 13.45 -16.39
N THR A 1026 -29.90 13.55 -15.58
CA THR A 1026 -29.76 14.63 -14.60
C THR A 1026 -28.43 15.35 -14.79
N HIS A 1027 -28.35 16.59 -14.31
CA HIS A 1027 -27.12 17.39 -14.40
C HIS A 1027 -26.92 18.34 -13.22
N TRP A 1028 -25.65 18.67 -12.97
CA TRP A 1028 -25.24 19.62 -11.93
C TRP A 1028 -23.88 20.23 -12.22
N ASN A 1029 -23.59 21.32 -11.52
CA ASN A 1029 -22.30 21.99 -11.47
C ASN A 1029 -21.67 21.88 -10.09
N TYR A 1030 -20.36 22.10 -10.03
CA TYR A 1030 -19.59 22.18 -8.80
C TYR A 1030 -19.14 23.61 -8.53
N ARG A 1031 -18.83 23.91 -7.27
CA ARG A 1031 -18.20 25.17 -6.86
C ARG A 1031 -16.73 24.95 -6.55
N TRP A 1032 -15.88 25.65 -7.29
CA TRP A 1032 -14.46 25.73 -6.98
C TRP A 1032 -14.21 26.65 -5.79
N ALA A 1033 -13.88 26.05 -4.64
CA ALA A 1033 -13.73 26.76 -3.39
C ALA A 1033 -12.70 26.10 -2.47
N LYS A 1034 -12.25 26.84 -1.46
CA LYS A 1034 -11.32 26.34 -0.42
C LYS A 1034 -11.90 25.22 0.45
N SER A 1035 -13.22 25.06 0.49
CA SER A 1035 -13.89 23.98 1.22
C SER A 1035 -13.49 22.63 0.66
N TYR A 1036 -13.56 21.59 1.50
CA TYR A 1036 -13.30 20.23 1.04
C TYR A 1036 -14.44 19.74 0.14
N GLY A 1037 -14.14 19.49 -1.13
CA GLY A 1037 -15.12 19.11 -2.13
C GLY A 1037 -16.16 20.21 -2.41
N SER A 1038 -17.21 19.82 -3.13
CA SER A 1038 -18.37 20.66 -3.43
C SER A 1038 -19.65 19.85 -3.27
N GLU A 1039 -20.69 20.53 -2.80
CA GLU A 1039 -22.06 20.09 -3.02
C GLU A 1039 -22.39 20.11 -4.52
N MET A 1040 -23.46 19.42 -4.92
CA MET A 1040 -24.02 19.52 -6.27
C MET A 1040 -24.88 20.79 -6.37
N TYR A 1041 -24.69 21.57 -7.43
CA TYR A 1041 -25.45 22.80 -7.65
C TYR A 1041 -26.25 22.72 -8.96
N SER A 1042 -27.52 23.10 -8.87
CA SER A 1042 -28.43 23.24 -10.01
C SER A 1042 -27.83 24.20 -11.04
N PRO A 1043 -27.63 23.78 -12.31
CA PRO A 1043 -27.16 24.69 -13.36
C PRO A 1043 -28.16 25.79 -13.69
N GLU A 1044 -29.45 25.57 -13.42
CA GLU A 1044 -30.52 26.53 -13.74
C GLU A 1044 -30.72 27.58 -12.64
N THR A 1045 -30.60 27.20 -11.37
CA THR A 1045 -30.87 28.10 -10.22
C THR A 1045 -29.62 28.54 -9.47
N GLY A 1046 -28.54 27.75 -9.54
CA GLY A 1046 -27.33 27.94 -8.74
C GLY A 1046 -27.46 27.53 -7.26
N GLU A 1047 -28.61 26.99 -6.84
CA GLU A 1047 -28.85 26.45 -5.50
C GLU A 1047 -28.34 25.01 -5.36
N ILE A 1048 -28.22 24.51 -4.13
CA ILE A 1048 -27.79 23.12 -3.87
C ILE A 1048 -28.88 22.18 -4.39
N GLY A 1049 -28.51 21.26 -5.28
CA GLY A 1049 -29.43 20.32 -5.90
C GLY A 1049 -28.92 19.80 -7.24
N VAL A 1050 -29.71 18.90 -7.80
CA VAL A 1050 -29.53 18.29 -9.12
C VAL A 1050 -30.80 18.59 -9.92
N ASP A 1051 -30.64 18.94 -11.20
CA ASP A 1051 -31.76 19.22 -12.10
C ASP A 1051 -31.99 18.04 -13.07
N GLU A 1052 -33.24 17.82 -13.48
CA GLU A 1052 -33.58 16.91 -14.58
C GLU A 1052 -33.34 17.61 -15.93
N MET A 1053 -32.71 16.91 -16.88
CA MET A 1053 -32.47 17.42 -18.23
C MET A 1053 -33.66 17.09 -19.15
N ASN A 1054 -34.25 18.10 -19.78
CA ASN A 1054 -35.44 17.93 -20.61
C ASN A 1054 -35.12 17.25 -21.97
N VAL A 1055 -35.19 15.93 -22.01
CA VAL A 1055 -35.11 15.14 -23.26
C VAL A 1055 -36.46 15.20 -23.98
N THR A 1056 -36.50 15.91 -25.10
CA THR A 1056 -37.75 16.16 -25.84
C THR A 1056 -38.16 15.02 -26.76
N SER A 1057 -37.19 14.28 -27.31
CA SER A 1057 -37.40 13.11 -28.15
C SER A 1057 -36.12 12.28 -28.27
N VAL A 1058 -36.26 11.00 -28.62
CA VAL A 1058 -35.12 10.11 -28.90
C VAL A 1058 -35.21 9.61 -30.33
N SER A 1059 -34.12 9.77 -31.08
CA SER A 1059 -34.03 9.30 -32.47
C SER A 1059 -33.05 8.14 -32.57
N LEU A 1060 -33.49 7.01 -33.13
CA LEU A 1060 -32.63 5.88 -33.45
C LEU A 1060 -31.95 6.11 -34.81
N GLY A 1061 -30.63 5.96 -34.84
CA GLY A 1061 -29.82 6.03 -36.04
C GLY A 1061 -30.19 4.95 -37.06
N SER A 1062 -29.93 5.21 -38.34
CA SER A 1062 -30.22 4.27 -39.43
C SER A 1062 -29.46 2.95 -39.32
N ASP A 1063 -28.36 2.92 -38.56
CA ASP A 1063 -27.58 1.73 -38.26
C ASP A 1063 -28.25 0.83 -37.20
N GLY A 1064 -29.28 1.33 -36.51
CA GLY A 1064 -29.92 0.68 -35.36
C GLY A 1064 -28.99 0.56 -34.14
N LYS A 1065 -27.89 1.30 -34.12
CA LYS A 1065 -26.81 1.23 -33.13
C LYS A 1065 -26.42 2.59 -32.55
N SER A 1066 -27.01 3.69 -33.01
CA SER A 1066 -26.89 4.99 -32.34
C SER A 1066 -28.25 5.47 -31.83
N VAL A 1067 -28.27 6.18 -30.71
CA VAL A 1067 -29.42 7.02 -30.32
C VAL A 1067 -28.98 8.46 -30.12
N LEU A 1068 -29.82 9.40 -30.53
CA LEU A 1068 -29.68 10.82 -30.24
C LEU A 1068 -30.80 11.23 -29.28
N LEU A 1069 -30.41 11.64 -28.07
CA LEU A 1069 -31.29 12.27 -27.08
C LEU A 1069 -31.38 13.77 -27.41
N ASN A 1070 -32.53 14.23 -27.90
CA ASN A 1070 -32.71 15.61 -28.37
C ASN A 1070 -32.97 16.54 -27.17
N ILE A 1071 -32.04 17.45 -26.93
CA ILE A 1071 -32.03 18.36 -25.77
C ILE A 1071 -31.78 19.78 -26.32
N PRO A 1072 -32.85 20.51 -26.71
CA PRO A 1072 -32.73 21.77 -27.43
C PRO A 1072 -31.96 22.88 -26.69
N ASP A 1073 -31.98 22.86 -25.36
CA ASP A 1073 -31.35 23.86 -24.49
C ASP A 1073 -30.09 23.31 -23.80
N LEU A 1074 -29.36 22.39 -24.45
CA LEU A 1074 -28.13 21.82 -23.91
C LEU A 1074 -27.06 22.90 -23.72
N LYS A 1075 -26.49 22.98 -22.51
CA LYS A 1075 -25.45 23.94 -22.13
C LYS A 1075 -24.24 23.19 -21.56
N PRO A 1076 -23.05 23.83 -21.53
CA PRO A 1076 -21.93 23.33 -20.76
C PRO A 1076 -22.31 23.13 -19.29
N VAL A 1077 -21.93 21.98 -18.74
CA VAL A 1077 -22.15 21.59 -17.35
C VAL A 1077 -21.02 20.68 -16.88
N ASP A 1078 -20.65 20.78 -15.60
CA ASP A 1078 -19.58 19.94 -15.05
C ASP A 1078 -19.94 18.46 -15.11
N GLN A 1079 -21.21 18.12 -14.86
CA GLN A 1079 -21.63 16.72 -14.78
C GLN A 1079 -23.04 16.53 -15.33
N VAL A 1080 -23.14 15.56 -16.24
CA VAL A 1080 -24.36 14.85 -16.61
C VAL A 1080 -24.25 13.43 -16.04
N HIS A 1081 -25.35 12.94 -15.49
CA HIS A 1081 -25.54 11.56 -15.09
C HIS A 1081 -26.73 11.00 -15.85
N LEU A 1082 -26.46 9.95 -16.64
CA LEU A 1082 -27.43 9.30 -17.50
C LEU A 1082 -27.57 7.84 -17.06
N LEU A 1083 -28.78 7.48 -16.66
CA LEU A 1083 -29.19 6.10 -16.48
C LEU A 1083 -30.05 5.69 -17.67
N LEU A 1084 -29.76 4.54 -18.27
CA LEU A 1084 -30.55 4.01 -19.36
C LEU A 1084 -30.95 2.56 -19.12
N LYS A 1085 -32.14 2.21 -19.63
CA LYS A 1085 -32.71 0.86 -19.59
C LYS A 1085 -33.31 0.50 -20.94
N LEU A 1086 -32.55 -0.27 -21.71
CA LEU A 1086 -32.85 -0.61 -23.09
C LEU A 1086 -33.00 -2.13 -23.28
N LYS A 1087 -33.43 -2.50 -24.48
CA LYS A 1087 -33.36 -3.87 -24.99
C LYS A 1087 -32.53 -3.92 -26.25
N ALA A 1088 -31.70 -4.94 -26.35
CA ALA A 1088 -31.09 -5.33 -27.61
C ALA A 1088 -32.15 -5.93 -28.55
N ARG A 1089 -31.85 -5.96 -29.85
CA ARG A 1089 -32.76 -6.51 -30.87
C ARG A 1089 -33.10 -7.99 -30.66
N ASP A 1090 -32.25 -8.72 -29.94
CA ASP A 1090 -32.47 -10.11 -29.53
C ASP A 1090 -33.37 -10.25 -28.29
N GLY A 1091 -33.81 -9.14 -27.70
CA GLY A 1091 -34.69 -9.07 -26.54
C GLY A 1091 -33.98 -9.04 -25.19
N GLU A 1092 -32.64 -9.16 -25.16
CA GLU A 1092 -31.86 -9.07 -23.92
C GLU A 1092 -31.89 -7.65 -23.35
N GLY A 1093 -32.07 -7.52 -22.03
CA GLY A 1093 -32.02 -6.23 -21.35
C GLY A 1093 -30.60 -5.66 -21.31
N PHE A 1094 -30.48 -4.35 -21.42
CA PHE A 1094 -29.23 -3.61 -21.30
C PHE A 1094 -29.45 -2.37 -20.43
N GLU A 1095 -28.78 -2.33 -19.27
CA GLU A 1095 -28.82 -1.20 -18.36
C GLU A 1095 -27.41 -0.61 -18.26
N GLU A 1096 -27.32 0.72 -18.25
CA GLU A 1096 -26.03 1.42 -18.16
C GLU A 1096 -26.13 2.70 -17.35
N GLU A 1097 -25.02 3.05 -16.71
CA GLU A 1097 -24.83 4.27 -15.94
C GLU A 1097 -23.63 5.04 -16.50
N ILE A 1098 -23.87 6.27 -16.96
CA ILE A 1098 -22.89 7.10 -17.67
C ILE A 1098 -22.71 8.42 -16.92
N TYR A 1099 -21.47 8.74 -16.59
CA TYR A 1099 -21.07 10.06 -16.09
C TYR A 1099 -20.37 10.82 -17.22
N TRP A 1100 -20.75 12.06 -17.47
CA TRP A 1100 -20.26 12.83 -18.61
C TRP A 1100 -20.05 14.30 -18.27
N THR A 1101 -18.86 14.84 -18.53
CA THR A 1101 -18.59 16.28 -18.44
C THR A 1101 -18.79 16.95 -19.80
N ILE A 1102 -19.45 18.11 -19.82
CA ILE A 1102 -19.69 18.90 -21.04
C ILE A 1102 -19.02 20.26 -20.88
N ASN A 1103 -17.78 20.36 -21.35
CA ASN A 1103 -17.05 21.62 -21.40
C ASN A 1103 -17.53 22.51 -22.57
N ARG A 1104 -17.96 21.88 -23.67
CA ARG A 1104 -18.39 22.55 -24.89
C ARG A 1104 -19.57 21.84 -25.56
N VAL A 1105 -20.53 22.63 -26.03
CA VAL A 1105 -21.59 22.22 -26.96
C VAL A 1105 -21.24 22.74 -28.35
N PRO A 1106 -21.24 21.91 -29.40
CA PRO A 1106 -20.98 22.37 -30.77
C PRO A 1106 -21.99 23.42 -31.24
N GLU A 1107 -21.56 24.36 -32.08
CA GLU A 1107 -22.49 25.23 -32.80
C GLU A 1107 -23.22 24.44 -33.91
N GLN A 1108 -24.45 24.85 -34.25
CA GLN A 1108 -25.27 24.23 -35.29
C GLN A 1108 -24.72 24.44 -36.71
#